data_AF-A0A1C7YXH4-F1
#
_entry.id   AF-A0A1C7YXH4-F1
#
_cell.length_a   1.000
_cell.length_b   1.000
_cell.length_c   1.000
_cell.angle_alpha   90.00
_cell.angle_beta   90.00
_cell.angle_gamma   90.00
#
_symmetry.space_group_name_H-M   'P 1'
#
loop_
_entity.id
_entity.type
_entity.pdbx_description
1 polymer ?
#
loop_
_entity_poly.entity_id
_entity_poly.type
_entity_poly.pdbx_seq_one_letter_code
_entity_poly.pdbx_strand_id
1 'polypeptide(L)'
;MNRFGLQPRPGPLTSLVAAVAVALSCANVAFAAEAAQVDGARISAADQEPGNWMSHGRTYDEQRFSPLNKINDGNVGKLGLAWSYKLDIDRGVEATPIVVDGVMYTTGPFSMVYALDARNGKLLWKYDPQSDRSRAGEACCDAVNRGVAVWGGKVFVGVLDGRLEAIDAKTGQRVWSVDTRTDPNRSITITGAPRIINGKVIIGNGGAEYGVRGYITAYEANTGKQDWRFFTVPGDPKLPPENKAMAMAAKTWFGDKFVEQGGGGTVWDSMSYDPKLNLLYFGVGNASSWNPRLRSEGKGDNLFLSSIVAINPDTGEYVWHYQTTPGDAWDFTATAHIMLADMEIDGKMRQVLMQSPKNGFFYVIDRKTGELLSAKNIVPINWATGVDMKTGRPIVDEKAAVYWRDPEKKALLVQPAFWGAHDWQPMSYNPQTGLVYIPAHIMSALYQDVDGVPPRKKFKSMYQLQVNTGMMPEDPEGLRKLADTWTGKLIAWDPIKQEARWEVPYSTIFNGGTLSTAGNLLFEGTADGRVVAYSADKGKTLWEQPANTGVMAGPVTYEVDGEQYVTFMAGWGGAFSTFAGALSLRAGVKPNAQVLTYKLGGTAKLPDLKYKYADRKVDPPAFTGTTEQVDKGRALFNGHCDTCHGINAISGGVLPDLRMLSKENHQMFLGIVYGGRVQDGMPSFAEELKPDEVELVHQYIIKRSHDLLNDMKSAKTAANQ
;
A
#
# COMPACT_ATOMS: atom_id res chain seq x y z
N MET A 1 54.83 80.75 59.81
CA MET A 1 53.42 81.13 59.54
C MET A 1 52.57 79.85 59.56
N ASN A 2 51.44 79.92 60.26
CA ASN A 2 50.64 78.82 60.82
C ASN A 2 49.84 77.96 59.82
N ARG A 3 49.56 76.69 60.18
CA ARG A 3 48.21 76.09 60.49
C ARG A 3 48.30 74.54 60.49
N PHE A 4 48.06 73.84 61.60
CA PHE A 4 46.80 73.17 62.05
C PHE A 4 46.16 72.26 60.96
N GLY A 5 45.71 71.01 61.13
CA GLY A 5 45.44 70.12 62.27
C GLY A 5 44.25 69.20 61.94
N LEU A 6 44.35 67.89 62.26
CA LEU A 6 43.30 66.88 62.60
C LEU A 6 42.16 66.47 61.60
N GLN A 7 42.13 65.15 61.26
CA GLN A 7 41.05 64.10 61.26
C GLN A 7 39.53 64.47 61.42
N PRO A 8 38.52 63.54 61.32
CA PRO A 8 38.32 62.22 60.64
C PRO A 8 36.88 61.95 60.04
N ARG A 9 36.58 60.67 59.62
CA ARG A 9 35.29 59.89 59.75
C ARG A 9 34.38 59.59 58.48
N PRO A 10 33.36 58.68 58.53
CA PRO A 10 33.45 57.26 58.08
C PRO A 10 32.15 56.73 57.35
N GLY A 11 32.03 55.42 57.11
CA GLY A 11 30.72 54.71 57.18
C GLY A 11 30.19 54.00 55.91
N PRO A 12 29.27 53.02 56.05
CA PRO A 12 29.48 51.61 55.61
C PRO A 12 28.35 50.99 54.76
N LEU A 13 28.53 49.74 54.25
CA LEU A 13 27.57 48.62 54.39
C LEU A 13 28.11 47.28 53.80
N THR A 14 28.27 46.27 54.68
CA THR A 14 27.91 44.82 54.61
C THR A 14 28.14 43.97 53.33
N SER A 15 28.98 42.92 53.43
CA SER A 15 28.64 41.45 53.50
C SER A 15 28.48 40.79 52.10
N LEU A 16 28.81 39.53 51.77
CA LEU A 16 29.10 38.28 52.46
C LEU A 16 29.74 37.28 51.45
N VAL A 17 30.62 36.41 51.95
CA VAL A 17 31.04 35.05 51.52
C VAL A 17 30.35 34.39 50.30
N ALA A 18 31.14 33.89 49.34
CA ALA A 18 30.91 32.61 48.62
C ALA A 18 32.17 32.16 47.83
N ALA A 19 33.00 31.32 48.45
CA ALA A 19 33.94 30.43 47.77
C ALA A 19 33.29 29.04 47.66
N VAL A 20 33.59 28.30 46.58
CA VAL A 20 33.07 26.97 46.16
C VAL A 20 31.99 27.06 45.06
N ALA A 21 32.41 27.34 43.82
CA ALA A 21 31.60 27.10 42.61
C ALA A 21 32.44 27.08 41.30
N VAL A 22 33.61 26.42 41.27
CA VAL A 22 34.43 26.29 40.04
C VAL A 22 34.80 24.84 39.73
N ALA A 23 33.92 23.89 40.05
CA ALA A 23 34.13 22.47 39.73
C ALA A 23 32.84 21.74 39.32
N LEU A 24 32.00 22.36 38.47
CA LEU A 24 30.77 21.74 37.96
C LEU A 24 30.34 22.28 36.56
N SER A 25 31.30 22.59 35.69
CA SER A 25 31.01 23.08 34.33
C SER A 25 31.51 22.16 33.20
N CYS A 26 31.87 20.90 33.50
CA CYS A 26 32.32 19.92 32.50
C CYS A 26 31.61 18.57 32.66
N ALA A 27 30.29 18.54 32.44
CA ALA A 27 29.54 17.32 32.11
C ALA A 27 28.12 17.66 31.63
N ASN A 28 28.00 18.43 30.55
CA ASN A 28 26.79 18.43 29.72
C ASN A 28 27.23 18.39 28.26
N VAL A 29 27.95 17.33 27.91
CA VAL A 29 27.90 16.83 26.53
C VAL A 29 26.52 16.21 26.42
N ALA A 30 25.52 17.02 26.09
CA ALA A 30 24.31 16.49 25.49
C ALA A 30 24.80 15.80 24.20
N PHE A 31 24.92 14.47 24.25
CA PHE A 31 25.02 13.67 23.04
C PHE A 31 23.78 14.04 22.23
N ALA A 32 23.96 14.89 21.22
CA ALA A 32 22.92 15.11 20.23
C ALA A 32 22.68 13.73 19.63
N ALA A 33 21.54 13.11 19.96
CA ALA A 33 21.16 11.84 19.39
C ALA A 33 21.28 11.96 17.86
N GLU A 34 22.14 11.14 17.27
CA GLU A 34 22.34 11.17 15.83
C GLU A 34 21.06 10.65 15.17
N ALA A 35 20.42 11.49 14.35
CA ALA A 35 19.10 11.22 13.78
C ALA A 35 19.13 9.95 12.91
N ALA A 36 18.17 9.03 13.13
CA ALA A 36 18.03 7.80 12.35
C ALA A 36 19.29 6.93 12.27
N GLN A 37 20.11 6.87 13.34
CA GLN A 37 21.20 5.90 13.45
C GLN A 37 20.66 4.49 13.72
N VAL A 38 20.19 3.86 12.65
CA VAL A 38 19.71 2.48 12.66
C VAL A 38 20.69 1.62 11.87
N ASP A 39 20.97 0.43 12.41
CA ASP A 39 21.72 -0.60 11.71
C ASP A 39 21.04 -1.97 11.93
N GLY A 40 21.65 -3.02 11.40
CA GLY A 40 21.09 -4.37 11.44
C GLY A 40 21.04 -4.94 12.86
N ALA A 41 22.00 -4.57 13.71
CA ALA A 41 22.03 -5.02 15.09
C ALA A 41 20.89 -4.34 15.89
N ARG A 42 20.69 -3.04 15.68
CA ARG A 42 19.62 -2.26 16.33
C ARG A 42 18.23 -2.77 15.95
N ILE A 43 17.98 -3.03 14.65
CA ILE A 43 16.70 -3.65 14.20
C ILE A 43 16.53 -5.06 14.78
N SER A 44 17.58 -5.89 14.76
CA SER A 44 17.49 -7.26 15.33
C SER A 44 17.24 -7.25 16.84
N ALA A 45 17.63 -6.17 17.53
CA ALA A 45 17.43 -5.97 18.95
C ALA A 45 16.26 -5.01 19.27
N ALA A 46 15.32 -4.79 18.34
CA ALA A 46 14.25 -3.79 18.50
C ALA A 46 13.40 -3.96 19.77
N ASP A 47 13.33 -5.17 20.36
CA ASP A 47 12.65 -5.39 21.65
C ASP A 47 13.36 -4.76 22.85
N GLN A 48 14.65 -4.42 22.73
CA GLN A 48 15.38 -3.62 23.73
C GLN A 48 15.05 -2.13 23.61
N GLU A 49 14.45 -1.72 22.49
CA GLU A 49 14.03 -0.35 22.22
C GLU A 49 12.55 -0.31 21.78
N PRO A 50 11.61 -0.82 22.58
CA PRO A 50 10.22 -0.97 22.17
C PRO A 50 9.52 0.37 21.90
N GLY A 51 10.11 1.47 22.36
CA GLY A 51 9.69 2.84 22.05
C GLY A 51 10.00 3.30 20.62
N ASN A 52 10.87 2.59 19.90
CA ASN A 52 11.21 2.87 18.51
C ASN A 52 10.48 1.89 17.55
N TRP A 53 10.20 2.37 16.34
CA TRP A 53 9.69 1.60 15.21
C TRP A 53 10.64 1.81 14.03
N MET A 54 11.66 0.95 13.92
CA MET A 54 12.85 1.20 13.09
C MET A 54 12.81 0.60 11.68
N SER A 55 11.90 -0.33 11.42
CA SER A 55 11.67 -0.95 10.11
C SER A 55 10.19 -0.92 9.76
N HIS A 56 9.84 -1.17 8.50
CA HIS A 56 8.45 -1.08 8.02
C HIS A 56 7.49 -1.91 8.90
N GLY A 57 7.78 -3.19 9.14
CA GLY A 57 7.02 -4.05 10.05
C GLY A 57 7.49 -4.05 11.51
N ARG A 58 8.15 -2.97 11.98
CA ARG A 58 8.90 -2.81 13.24
C ARG A 58 10.21 -3.60 13.28
N THR A 59 10.11 -4.92 13.07
CA THR A 59 11.18 -5.92 13.13
C THR A 59 11.40 -6.56 11.76
N TYR A 60 12.50 -7.30 11.61
CA TYR A 60 12.80 -8.03 10.36
C TYR A 60 11.82 -9.18 10.08
N ASP A 61 11.23 -9.76 11.13
CA ASP A 61 10.14 -10.74 11.04
C ASP A 61 8.78 -10.12 10.65
N GLU A 62 8.70 -8.79 10.60
CA GLU A 62 7.53 -8.02 10.18
C GLU A 62 6.24 -8.33 10.98
N GLN A 63 6.33 -8.85 12.21
CA GLN A 63 5.13 -9.24 12.96
C GLN A 63 4.17 -8.09 13.28
N ARG A 64 4.64 -6.83 13.22
CA ARG A 64 3.86 -5.65 13.63
C ARG A 64 3.25 -5.80 15.02
N PHE A 65 4.00 -6.46 15.90
CA PHE A 65 3.72 -6.57 17.32
C PHE A 65 4.58 -5.57 18.08
N SER A 66 3.97 -4.73 18.92
CA SER A 66 4.72 -3.87 19.84
C SER A 66 4.74 -4.46 21.26
N PRO A 67 5.91 -4.59 21.90
CA PRO A 67 6.00 -4.95 23.31
C PRO A 67 5.44 -3.89 24.28
N LEU A 68 5.13 -2.67 23.81
CA LEU A 68 4.58 -1.61 24.66
C LEU A 68 3.17 -1.95 25.16
N ASN A 69 2.91 -1.64 26.43
CA ASN A 69 1.65 -1.97 27.11
C ASN A 69 1.12 -0.87 28.06
N LYS A 70 1.69 0.34 28.02
CA LYS A 70 1.18 1.49 28.80
C LYS A 70 -0.27 1.80 28.40
N ILE A 71 -0.58 1.66 27.12
CA ILE A 71 -1.92 1.55 26.59
C ILE A 71 -2.29 0.06 26.54
N ASN A 72 -3.36 -0.30 27.23
CA ASN A 72 -3.86 -1.68 27.35
C ASN A 72 -5.38 -1.71 27.40
N ASP A 73 -5.96 -2.91 27.32
CA ASP A 73 -7.40 -3.15 27.35
C ASP A 73 -8.13 -2.58 28.60
N GLY A 74 -7.42 -2.34 29.70
CA GLY A 74 -7.96 -1.69 30.89
C GLY A 74 -8.04 -0.16 30.83
N ASN A 75 -7.30 0.50 29.93
CA ASN A 75 -7.22 1.96 29.88
C ASN A 75 -7.36 2.59 28.48
N VAL A 76 -7.45 1.78 27.42
CA VAL A 76 -7.57 2.22 26.02
C VAL A 76 -8.76 3.16 25.81
N GLY A 77 -9.84 3.02 26.57
CA GLY A 77 -10.99 3.95 26.53
C GLY A 77 -10.66 5.41 26.91
N LYS A 78 -9.46 5.67 27.45
CA LYS A 78 -8.94 7.02 27.75
C LYS A 78 -8.05 7.60 26.65
N LEU A 79 -7.89 6.91 25.52
CA LEU A 79 -7.20 7.46 24.36
C LEU A 79 -7.93 8.68 23.82
N GLY A 80 -7.15 9.71 23.52
CA GLY A 80 -7.62 10.89 22.80
C GLY A 80 -6.53 11.39 21.86
N LEU A 81 -6.93 12.22 20.91
CA LEU A 81 -6.00 12.79 19.93
C LEU A 81 -4.95 13.63 20.67
N ALA A 82 -3.68 13.34 20.45
CA ALA A 82 -2.55 14.09 20.96
C ALA A 82 -2.20 15.24 20.01
N TRP A 83 -2.08 14.92 18.72
CA TRP A 83 -1.77 15.87 17.66
C TRP A 83 -2.17 15.30 16.29
N SER A 84 -2.25 16.16 15.28
CA SER A 84 -2.45 15.77 13.88
C SER A 84 -1.59 16.62 12.96
N TYR A 85 -1.31 16.10 11.75
CA TYR A 85 -0.56 16.82 10.72
C TYR A 85 -1.22 16.63 9.35
N LYS A 86 -1.54 17.74 8.65
CA LYS A 86 -2.15 17.70 7.31
C LYS A 86 -1.09 17.45 6.25
N LEU A 87 -1.30 16.44 5.40
CA LEU A 87 -0.47 16.17 4.23
C LEU A 87 -0.88 17.05 3.04
N ASP A 88 0.02 17.26 2.08
CA ASP A 88 -0.16 18.23 1.01
C ASP A 88 -1.25 17.85 -0.02
N ILE A 89 -1.45 16.54 -0.27
CA ILE A 89 -2.31 16.05 -1.35
C ILE A 89 -3.34 15.07 -0.81
N ASP A 90 -4.63 15.33 -1.07
CA ASP A 90 -5.74 14.44 -0.71
C ASP A 90 -5.94 13.33 -1.75
N ARG A 91 -5.04 12.33 -1.69
CA ARG A 91 -5.15 11.02 -2.36
C ARG A 91 -4.91 9.91 -1.32
N GLY A 92 -4.73 8.67 -1.75
CA GLY A 92 -4.49 7.53 -0.88
C GLY A 92 -3.21 7.67 -0.05
N VAL A 93 -3.34 7.36 1.24
CA VAL A 93 -2.24 7.33 2.19
C VAL A 93 -2.08 5.90 2.69
N GLU A 94 -0.96 5.27 2.31
CA GLU A 94 -0.67 3.86 2.60
C GLU A 94 0.54 3.68 3.54
N ALA A 95 1.14 4.79 3.98
CA ALA A 95 2.41 4.79 4.68
C ALA A 95 2.33 4.16 6.07
N THR A 96 3.28 3.29 6.39
CA THR A 96 3.60 2.96 7.79
C THR A 96 4.71 3.91 8.28
N PRO A 97 4.46 4.77 9.29
CA PRO A 97 5.50 5.66 9.81
C PRO A 97 6.65 4.90 10.48
N ILE A 98 7.87 5.40 10.32
CA ILE A 98 9.07 4.96 11.03
C ILE A 98 9.33 5.97 12.16
N VAL A 99 9.55 5.51 13.39
CA VAL A 99 9.81 6.40 14.53
C VAL A 99 11.11 6.01 15.21
N VAL A 100 12.07 6.93 15.20
CA VAL A 100 13.40 6.71 15.79
C VAL A 100 13.78 7.93 16.62
N ASP A 101 14.04 7.70 17.90
CA ASP A 101 14.60 8.67 18.84
C ASP A 101 13.81 10.00 18.87
N GLY A 102 12.48 9.89 18.83
CA GLY A 102 11.54 11.02 18.88
C GLY A 102 11.26 11.71 17.55
N VAL A 103 11.78 11.21 16.43
CA VAL A 103 11.45 11.70 15.08
C VAL A 103 10.63 10.66 14.33
N MET A 104 9.53 11.09 13.74
CA MET A 104 8.70 10.28 12.84
C MET A 104 9.01 10.61 11.39
N TYR A 105 9.31 9.60 10.59
CA TYR A 105 9.47 9.67 9.14
C TYR A 105 8.31 8.94 8.46
N THR A 106 7.56 9.64 7.62
CA THR A 106 6.40 9.08 6.92
C THR A 106 6.27 9.66 5.50
N THR A 107 5.33 9.14 4.71
CA THR A 107 5.09 9.60 3.34
C THR A 107 3.64 9.99 3.08
N GLY A 108 3.47 10.86 2.08
CA GLY A 108 2.18 11.17 1.47
C GLY A 108 2.17 10.81 -0.02
N PRO A 109 1.10 11.17 -0.75
CA PRO A 109 1.01 10.90 -2.18
C PRO A 109 2.18 11.45 -2.98
N PHE A 110 2.48 10.80 -4.11
CA PHE A 110 3.65 11.08 -4.97
C PHE A 110 5.01 10.97 -4.26
N SER A 111 5.09 10.11 -3.25
CA SER A 111 6.34 9.79 -2.51
C SER A 111 6.95 10.99 -1.78
N MET A 112 6.15 11.99 -1.43
CA MET A 112 6.60 13.10 -0.57
C MET A 112 6.92 12.55 0.83
N VAL A 113 8.10 12.89 1.36
CA VAL A 113 8.59 12.43 2.67
C VAL A 113 8.50 13.57 3.70
N TYR A 114 8.03 13.24 4.90
CA TYR A 114 7.87 14.16 6.01
C TYR A 114 8.63 13.65 7.22
N ALA A 115 9.45 14.51 7.83
CA ALA A 115 9.99 14.28 9.17
C ALA A 115 9.26 15.18 10.17
N LEU A 116 8.67 14.57 11.19
CA LEU A 116 7.88 15.23 12.22
C LEU A 116 8.48 14.95 13.60
N ASP A 117 8.43 15.93 14.49
CA ASP A 117 8.64 15.69 15.92
C ASP A 117 7.50 14.79 16.44
N ALA A 118 7.84 13.59 16.88
CA ALA A 118 6.85 12.58 17.25
C ALA A 118 6.08 12.93 18.54
N ARG A 119 6.52 13.94 19.31
CA ARG A 119 5.81 14.42 20.51
C ARG A 119 4.59 15.26 20.19
N ASN A 120 4.66 16.05 19.12
CA ASN A 120 3.74 17.16 18.89
C ASN A 120 3.35 17.36 17.41
N GLY A 121 3.90 16.60 16.47
CA GLY A 121 3.59 16.69 15.04
C GLY A 121 4.23 17.87 14.32
N LYS A 122 5.15 18.62 14.96
CA LYS A 122 5.84 19.74 14.31
C LYS A 122 6.69 19.23 13.14
N LEU A 123 6.50 19.83 11.97
CA LEU A 123 7.34 19.57 10.80
C LEU A 123 8.79 19.97 11.08
N LEU A 124 9.72 19.02 10.94
CA LEU A 124 11.15 19.25 11.00
C LEU A 124 11.70 19.56 9.61
N TRP A 125 11.38 18.72 8.63
CA TRP A 125 11.67 18.94 7.21
C TRP A 125 10.68 18.18 6.33
N LYS A 126 10.57 18.61 5.08
CA LYS A 126 9.79 17.95 4.03
C LYS A 126 10.67 17.77 2.79
N TYR A 127 10.63 16.59 2.19
CA TYR A 127 11.31 16.28 0.95
C TYR A 127 10.27 15.89 -0.12
N ASP A 128 10.15 16.71 -1.16
CA ASP A 128 9.36 16.36 -2.35
C ASP A 128 10.32 15.88 -3.44
N PRO A 129 10.30 14.60 -3.84
CA PRO A 129 11.16 14.10 -4.90
C PRO A 129 10.79 14.65 -6.29
N GLN A 130 9.68 15.39 -6.40
CA GLN A 130 9.11 15.89 -7.64
C GLN A 130 8.91 14.75 -8.64
N SER A 131 8.26 13.65 -8.21
CA SER A 131 7.95 12.51 -9.08
C SER A 131 7.37 12.99 -10.41
N ASP A 132 7.91 12.52 -11.54
CA ASP A 132 7.50 13.00 -12.86
C ASP A 132 5.99 12.81 -13.08
N ARG A 133 5.24 13.91 -13.09
CA ARG A 133 3.77 13.91 -13.17
C ARG A 133 3.26 13.50 -14.55
N SER A 134 4.08 13.62 -15.60
CA SER A 134 3.74 13.11 -16.94
C SER A 134 3.59 11.59 -16.95
N ARG A 135 4.21 10.92 -15.98
CA ARG A 135 4.17 9.47 -15.80
C ARG A 135 3.18 9.02 -14.72
N ALA A 136 2.38 9.92 -14.16
CA ALA A 136 1.42 9.58 -13.11
C ALA A 136 0.41 8.51 -13.56
N GLY A 137 0.06 8.47 -14.86
CA GLY A 137 -0.80 7.46 -15.45
C GLY A 137 -0.18 6.06 -15.58
N GLU A 138 1.14 5.92 -15.34
CA GLU A 138 1.84 4.63 -15.28
C GLU A 138 1.65 3.91 -13.93
N ALA A 139 0.99 4.56 -12.95
CA ALA A 139 0.64 3.97 -11.67
C ALA A 139 -0.79 3.42 -11.71
N CYS A 140 -0.94 2.10 -11.53
CA CYS A 140 -2.22 1.42 -11.64
C CYS A 140 -3.23 1.88 -10.58
N CYS A 141 -2.70 2.18 -9.41
CA CYS A 141 -3.41 1.95 -8.17
C CYS A 141 -3.28 3.17 -7.25
N ASP A 142 -3.53 4.36 -7.81
CA ASP A 142 -3.34 5.65 -7.14
C ASP A 142 -1.85 6.06 -6.98
N ALA A 143 -1.57 7.33 -6.66
CA ALA A 143 -0.21 7.86 -6.50
C ALA A 143 0.31 7.66 -5.07
N VAL A 144 0.28 6.42 -4.61
CA VAL A 144 0.51 6.02 -3.21
C VAL A 144 1.98 5.76 -2.91
N ASN A 145 2.31 5.70 -1.62
CA ASN A 145 3.58 5.22 -1.11
C ASN A 145 3.40 4.59 0.28
N ARG A 146 4.05 3.44 0.53
CA ARG A 146 3.88 2.65 1.77
C ARG A 146 4.87 2.97 2.88
N GLY A 147 5.75 3.93 2.68
CA GLY A 147 6.65 4.47 3.69
C GLY A 147 8.11 4.44 3.27
N VAL A 148 8.97 4.73 4.24
CA VAL A 148 10.42 4.82 4.09
C VAL A 148 11.13 3.69 4.84
N ALA A 149 12.43 3.56 4.59
CA ALA A 149 13.36 2.85 5.49
C ALA A 149 14.38 3.83 6.08
N VAL A 150 15.04 3.43 7.16
CA VAL A 150 16.11 4.21 7.80
C VAL A 150 17.36 3.36 8.03
N TRP A 151 18.54 3.95 7.81
CA TRP A 151 19.82 3.30 8.08
C TRP A 151 20.96 4.31 8.12
N GLY A 152 21.85 4.20 9.10
CA GLY A 152 23.11 4.96 9.18
C GLY A 152 22.95 6.46 8.91
N GLY A 153 21.97 7.09 9.56
CA GLY A 153 21.69 8.52 9.46
C GLY A 153 20.91 8.95 8.22
N LYS A 154 20.33 8.02 7.47
CA LYS A 154 19.62 8.30 6.21
C LYS A 154 18.21 7.73 6.21
N VAL A 155 17.33 8.37 5.44
CA VAL A 155 15.97 7.96 5.11
C VAL A 155 15.93 7.56 3.64
N PHE A 156 15.28 6.45 3.31
CA PHE A 156 15.24 5.89 1.95
C PHE A 156 13.80 5.79 1.46
N VAL A 157 13.55 6.26 0.23
CA VAL A 157 12.20 6.27 -0.35
C VAL A 157 12.22 5.77 -1.79
N GLY A 158 11.25 4.92 -2.12
CA GLY A 158 10.89 4.58 -3.50
C GLY A 158 9.96 5.64 -4.09
N VAL A 159 10.39 6.30 -5.15
CA VAL A 159 9.62 7.35 -5.83
C VAL A 159 8.70 6.72 -6.87
N LEU A 160 7.47 7.25 -7.00
CA LEU A 160 6.46 6.71 -7.92
C LEU A 160 6.98 6.55 -9.36
N ASP A 161 7.84 7.46 -9.82
CA ASP A 161 8.49 7.38 -11.14
C ASP A 161 9.64 6.35 -11.26
N GLY A 162 9.86 5.50 -10.26
CA GLY A 162 10.84 4.41 -10.33
C GLY A 162 12.23 4.77 -9.81
N ARG A 163 12.46 5.97 -9.29
CA ARG A 163 13.71 6.29 -8.58
C ARG A 163 13.74 5.66 -7.18
N LEU A 164 14.92 5.30 -6.72
CA LEU A 164 15.22 5.08 -5.31
C LEU A 164 16.13 6.23 -4.84
N GLU A 165 15.80 6.84 -3.71
CA GLU A 165 16.54 8.01 -3.20
C GLU A 165 16.89 7.85 -1.73
N ALA A 166 18.08 8.33 -1.36
CA ALA A 166 18.50 8.49 0.03
C ALA A 166 18.50 9.97 0.41
N ILE A 167 18.06 10.24 1.64
CA ILE A 167 17.85 11.56 2.20
C ILE A 167 18.59 11.59 3.54
N ASP A 168 19.30 12.67 3.83
CA ASP A 168 19.95 12.89 5.12
C ASP A 168 18.86 13.09 6.19
N ALA A 169 18.88 12.26 7.24
CA ALA A 169 17.79 12.22 8.22
C ALA A 169 17.67 13.50 9.04
N LYS A 170 18.76 14.27 9.19
CA LYS A 170 18.79 15.51 9.96
C LYS A 170 18.28 16.70 9.15
N THR A 171 18.68 16.80 7.89
CA THR A 171 18.49 17.99 7.05
C THR A 171 17.35 17.84 6.04
N GLY A 172 16.94 16.61 5.72
CA GLY A 172 15.98 16.36 4.65
C GLY A 172 16.53 16.56 3.24
N GLN A 173 17.85 16.74 3.09
CA GLN A 173 18.49 16.91 1.79
C GLN A 173 18.80 15.57 1.13
N ARG A 174 18.62 15.49 -0.19
CA ARG A 174 19.00 14.30 -0.96
C ARG A 174 20.50 14.03 -0.88
N VAL A 175 20.86 12.80 -0.52
CA VAL A 175 22.23 12.28 -0.54
C VAL A 175 22.57 11.69 -1.90
N TRP A 176 21.70 10.80 -2.41
CA TRP A 176 21.84 10.19 -3.74
C TRP A 176 20.47 9.82 -4.32
N SER A 177 20.41 9.59 -5.63
CA SER A 177 19.23 9.11 -6.37
C SER A 177 19.66 8.20 -7.51
N VAL A 178 18.95 7.08 -7.71
CA VAL A 178 19.16 6.16 -8.82
C VAL A 178 17.83 5.85 -9.50
N ASP A 179 17.84 5.82 -10.83
CA ASP A 179 16.71 5.30 -11.60
C ASP A 179 16.78 3.78 -11.60
N THR A 180 15.81 3.12 -10.97
CA THR A 180 15.83 1.67 -10.84
C THR A 180 15.32 0.94 -12.08
N ARG A 181 14.70 1.67 -13.03
CA ARG A 181 13.98 1.11 -14.16
C ARG A 181 14.94 0.38 -15.09
N THR A 182 14.63 -0.88 -15.38
CA THR A 182 15.35 -1.70 -16.36
C THR A 182 15.10 -1.27 -17.80
N ASP A 183 13.90 -0.74 -18.07
CA ASP A 183 13.48 -0.24 -19.37
C ASP A 183 12.61 1.02 -19.15
N PRO A 184 13.09 2.23 -19.51
CA PRO A 184 12.33 3.47 -19.34
C PRO A 184 11.08 3.55 -20.24
N ASN A 185 10.98 2.69 -21.27
CA ASN A 185 9.81 2.61 -22.13
C ASN A 185 8.67 1.80 -21.51
N ARG A 186 8.91 1.17 -20.35
CA ARG A 186 7.91 0.42 -19.58
C ARG A 186 7.32 1.25 -18.45
N SER A 187 6.09 0.93 -18.08
CA SER A 187 5.33 1.57 -16.99
C SER A 187 5.76 1.02 -15.64
N ILE A 188 7.03 1.24 -15.28
CA ILE A 188 7.64 0.79 -14.02
C ILE A 188 7.51 1.91 -12.99
N THR A 189 6.87 1.59 -11.87
CA THR A 189 6.63 2.51 -10.74
C THR A 189 7.06 1.87 -9.42
N ILE A 190 7.24 2.68 -8.36
CA ILE A 190 7.51 2.16 -7.00
C ILE A 190 6.48 2.73 -6.01
N THR A 191 5.81 1.83 -5.29
CA THR A 191 4.81 2.16 -4.26
C THR A 191 5.16 1.58 -2.90
N GLY A 192 5.80 0.40 -2.84
CA GLY A 192 6.22 -0.26 -1.61
C GLY A 192 7.33 0.47 -0.85
N ALA A 193 7.46 0.15 0.43
CA ALA A 193 8.55 0.64 1.28
C ALA A 193 9.81 -0.23 1.13
N PRO A 194 11.00 0.37 0.97
CA PRO A 194 12.26 -0.39 0.91
C PRO A 194 12.53 -1.10 2.25
N ARG A 195 13.32 -2.18 2.22
CA ARG A 195 13.92 -2.81 3.41
C ARG A 195 15.44 -2.66 3.35
N ILE A 196 16.12 -2.65 4.50
CA ILE A 196 17.58 -2.53 4.55
C ILE A 196 18.18 -3.71 5.31
N ILE A 197 19.03 -4.47 4.64
CA ILE A 197 19.67 -5.68 5.16
C ILE A 197 21.16 -5.56 4.90
N ASN A 198 22.00 -5.71 5.93
CA ASN A 198 23.47 -5.70 5.81
C ASN A 198 24.00 -4.49 5.00
N GLY A 199 23.44 -3.30 5.22
CA GLY A 199 23.83 -2.08 4.50
C GLY A 199 23.29 -1.95 3.07
N LYS A 200 22.42 -2.86 2.62
CA LYS A 200 21.83 -2.87 1.28
C LYS A 200 20.36 -2.48 1.34
N VAL A 201 19.99 -1.45 0.58
CA VAL A 201 18.61 -0.98 0.39
C VAL A 201 17.97 -1.82 -0.71
N ILE A 202 16.92 -2.52 -0.36
CA ILE A 202 16.25 -3.49 -1.21
C ILE A 202 14.89 -2.94 -1.61
N ILE A 203 14.64 -2.90 -2.92
CA ILE A 203 13.39 -2.39 -3.48
C ILE A 203 13.02 -3.14 -4.76
N GLY A 204 11.72 -3.39 -4.94
CA GLY A 204 11.15 -3.88 -6.19
C GLY A 204 10.41 -2.77 -6.95
N ASN A 205 9.32 -3.12 -7.62
CA ASN A 205 8.52 -2.21 -8.45
C ASN A 205 7.13 -2.79 -8.71
N GLY A 206 6.21 -1.96 -9.18
CA GLY A 206 4.91 -2.32 -9.75
C GLY A 206 4.83 -2.07 -11.26
N GLY A 207 3.73 -2.50 -11.88
CA GLY A 207 3.46 -2.30 -13.31
C GLY A 207 2.93 -3.52 -14.08
N ALA A 208 2.59 -4.63 -13.41
CA ALA A 208 2.11 -5.85 -14.08
C ALA A 208 0.84 -5.61 -14.91
N GLU A 209 -0.03 -4.71 -14.48
CA GLU A 209 -1.28 -4.32 -15.18
C GLU A 209 -0.99 -3.65 -16.52
N TYR A 210 0.18 -3.01 -16.62
CA TYR A 210 0.62 -2.38 -17.86
C TYR A 210 1.49 -3.31 -18.67
N GLY A 211 2.19 -4.29 -18.11
CA GLY A 211 3.09 -5.19 -18.84
C GLY A 211 4.56 -4.85 -18.71
N VAL A 212 5.15 -5.32 -17.60
CA VAL A 212 6.56 -5.18 -17.26
C VAL A 212 7.12 -6.52 -16.78
N ARG A 213 8.46 -6.65 -16.81
CA ARG A 213 9.17 -7.80 -16.24
C ARG A 213 9.57 -7.48 -14.82
N GLY A 214 9.06 -8.26 -13.86
CA GLY A 214 9.29 -8.06 -12.44
C GLY A 214 10.72 -8.35 -12.00
N TYR A 215 11.19 -7.57 -11.03
CA TYR A 215 12.50 -7.74 -10.40
C TYR A 215 12.54 -7.08 -9.02
N ILE A 216 13.55 -7.45 -8.24
CA ILE A 216 13.96 -6.82 -6.99
C ILE A 216 15.46 -6.54 -7.06
N THR A 217 15.89 -5.41 -6.50
CA THR A 217 17.29 -4.94 -6.58
C THR A 217 17.80 -4.51 -5.22
N ALA A 218 19.06 -4.82 -4.92
CA ALA A 218 19.78 -4.27 -3.78
C ALA A 218 20.76 -3.17 -4.21
N TYR A 219 20.79 -2.09 -3.46
CA TYR A 219 21.70 -0.96 -3.63
C TYR A 219 22.45 -0.68 -2.33
N GLU A 220 23.72 -0.34 -2.43
CA GLU A 220 24.52 0.07 -1.27
C GLU A 220 23.96 1.34 -0.61
N ALA A 221 23.63 1.28 0.68
CA ALA A 221 22.92 2.35 1.39
C ALA A 221 23.66 3.70 1.38
N ASN A 222 24.99 3.68 1.34
CA ASN A 222 25.79 4.91 1.37
C ASN A 222 25.95 5.57 0.00
N THR A 223 25.91 4.80 -1.09
CA THR A 223 26.30 5.31 -2.43
C THR A 223 25.21 5.17 -3.48
N GLY A 224 24.18 4.35 -3.25
CA GLY A 224 23.19 3.99 -4.25
C GLY A 224 23.73 3.07 -5.34
N LYS A 225 24.97 2.56 -5.23
CA LYS A 225 25.53 1.63 -6.21
C LYS A 225 24.71 0.33 -6.21
N GLN A 226 24.25 -0.10 -7.38
CA GLN A 226 23.61 -1.41 -7.52
C GLN A 226 24.59 -2.51 -7.16
N ASP A 227 24.19 -3.40 -6.26
CA ASP A 227 24.96 -4.59 -5.88
C ASP A 227 24.49 -5.79 -6.70
N TRP A 228 23.26 -6.25 -6.47
CA TRP A 228 22.64 -7.35 -7.21
C TRP A 228 21.21 -7.04 -7.66
N ARG A 229 20.74 -7.80 -8.65
CA ARG A 229 19.33 -7.80 -9.12
C ARG A 229 18.85 -9.22 -9.35
N PHE A 230 17.64 -9.50 -8.87
CA PHE A 230 16.93 -10.75 -9.12
C PHE A 230 15.67 -10.49 -9.95
N PHE A 231 15.62 -11.02 -11.17
CA PHE A 231 14.38 -11.05 -11.97
C PHE A 231 13.48 -12.18 -11.48
N THR A 232 12.17 -11.97 -11.47
CA THR A 232 11.19 -12.94 -10.98
C THR A 232 10.62 -13.83 -12.07
N VAL A 233 10.73 -13.44 -13.34
CA VAL A 233 10.24 -14.20 -14.50
C VAL A 233 11.32 -14.21 -15.60
N PRO A 234 11.37 -15.25 -16.46
CA PRO A 234 12.38 -15.34 -17.52
C PRO A 234 12.23 -14.22 -18.56
N GLY A 235 13.34 -13.91 -19.24
CA GLY A 235 13.40 -12.96 -20.36
C GLY A 235 13.24 -13.66 -21.70
N ASP A 236 13.84 -13.10 -22.75
CA ASP A 236 13.85 -13.72 -24.07
C ASP A 236 14.45 -15.14 -24.00
N PRO A 237 13.70 -16.21 -24.34
CA PRO A 237 14.19 -17.58 -24.29
C PRO A 237 15.33 -17.86 -25.27
N LYS A 238 15.62 -16.95 -26.21
CA LYS A 238 16.76 -17.03 -27.14
C LYS A 238 18.08 -16.57 -26.50
N LEU A 239 18.03 -15.89 -25.36
CA LEU A 239 19.20 -15.42 -24.62
C LEU A 239 19.53 -16.39 -23.47
N PRO A 240 20.80 -16.46 -23.04
CA PRO A 240 21.15 -17.25 -21.86
C PRO A 240 20.42 -16.70 -20.62
N PRO A 241 19.83 -17.55 -19.76
CA PRO A 241 19.21 -17.11 -18.52
C PRO A 241 20.21 -16.40 -17.60
N GLU A 242 19.78 -15.36 -16.91
CA GLU A 242 20.67 -14.52 -16.07
C GLU A 242 21.29 -15.29 -14.90
N ASN A 243 20.57 -16.30 -14.39
CA ASN A 243 21.02 -17.16 -13.32
C ASN A 243 20.30 -18.52 -13.36
N LYS A 244 20.68 -19.43 -12.44
CA LYS A 244 20.06 -20.77 -12.33
C LYS A 244 18.56 -20.72 -12.05
N ALA A 245 18.09 -19.72 -11.31
CA ALA A 245 16.67 -19.55 -11.02
C ALA A 245 15.87 -19.21 -12.28
N MET A 246 16.39 -18.33 -13.14
CA MET A 246 15.79 -18.01 -14.44
C MET A 246 15.85 -19.19 -15.41
N ALA A 247 16.92 -20.00 -15.37
CA ALA A 247 16.99 -21.24 -16.15
C ALA A 247 15.96 -22.29 -15.69
N MET A 248 15.68 -22.35 -14.38
CA MET A 248 14.60 -23.17 -13.82
C MET A 248 13.23 -22.63 -14.24
N ALA A 249 13.01 -21.33 -14.04
CA ALA A 249 11.76 -20.66 -14.34
C ALA A 249 11.39 -20.81 -15.82
N ALA A 250 12.33 -20.58 -16.75
CA ALA A 250 12.11 -20.67 -18.19
C ALA A 250 11.48 -21.99 -18.67
N LYS A 251 11.71 -23.11 -17.96
CA LYS A 251 11.09 -24.42 -18.28
C LYS A 251 9.58 -24.45 -18.06
N THR A 252 9.04 -23.49 -17.33
CA THR A 252 7.62 -23.38 -16.97
C THR A 252 6.87 -22.34 -17.80
N TRP A 253 7.51 -21.77 -18.83
CA TRP A 253 6.93 -20.80 -19.76
C TRP A 253 6.97 -21.36 -21.18
N PHE A 254 5.93 -21.05 -21.97
CA PHE A 254 5.77 -21.55 -23.34
C PHE A 254 5.52 -20.40 -24.30
N GLY A 255 6.04 -20.53 -25.53
CA GLY A 255 6.05 -19.45 -26.52
C GLY A 255 7.05 -18.34 -26.18
N ASP A 256 6.94 -17.19 -26.85
CA ASP A 256 7.78 -16.00 -26.61
C ASP A 256 6.98 -14.71 -26.41
N LYS A 257 5.64 -14.77 -26.43
CA LYS A 257 4.76 -13.60 -26.28
C LYS A 257 4.86 -12.92 -24.92
N PHE A 258 5.15 -13.67 -23.86
CA PHE A 258 5.39 -13.11 -22.53
C PHE A 258 6.55 -12.10 -22.51
N VAL A 259 7.51 -12.18 -23.44
CA VAL A 259 8.64 -11.24 -23.51
C VAL A 259 8.15 -9.84 -23.88
N GLU A 260 7.29 -9.74 -24.89
CA GLU A 260 6.69 -8.47 -25.30
C GLU A 260 5.69 -7.95 -24.25
N GLN A 261 4.90 -8.85 -23.67
CA GLN A 261 3.93 -8.52 -22.61
C GLN A 261 4.61 -8.15 -21.28
N GLY A 262 5.84 -8.61 -21.06
CA GLY A 262 6.64 -8.38 -19.85
C GLY A 262 6.64 -9.56 -18.87
N GLY A 263 5.64 -10.44 -18.91
CA GLY A 263 5.56 -11.61 -18.03
C GLY A 263 4.97 -11.33 -16.65
N GLY A 264 5.13 -10.12 -16.11
CA GLY A 264 4.63 -9.72 -14.79
C GLY A 264 5.61 -10.07 -13.67
N GLY A 265 5.08 -10.52 -12.52
CA GLY A 265 5.88 -10.94 -11.38
C GLY A 265 6.52 -9.80 -10.60
N THR A 266 5.90 -8.62 -10.62
CA THR A 266 6.38 -7.42 -9.93
C THR A 266 6.43 -7.61 -8.40
N VAL A 267 7.50 -7.14 -7.75
CA VAL A 267 7.69 -7.22 -6.29
C VAL A 267 7.38 -5.85 -5.69
N TRP A 268 6.09 -5.51 -5.60
CA TRP A 268 5.65 -4.14 -5.36
C TRP A 268 5.40 -3.78 -3.89
N ASP A 269 5.51 -4.75 -2.96
CA ASP A 269 5.20 -4.53 -1.55
C ASP A 269 6.09 -5.32 -0.57
N SER A 270 5.64 -6.51 -0.14
CA SER A 270 6.14 -7.10 1.10
C SER A 270 7.46 -7.88 0.97
N MET A 271 8.29 -7.70 1.99
CA MET A 271 9.59 -8.34 2.19
C MET A 271 9.78 -8.60 3.69
N SER A 272 10.41 -9.72 4.07
CA SER A 272 10.84 -10.02 5.45
C SER A 272 12.22 -10.68 5.47
N TYR A 273 12.88 -10.69 6.62
CA TYR A 273 14.27 -11.16 6.73
C TYR A 273 14.48 -11.99 7.99
N ASP A 274 15.20 -13.11 7.87
CA ASP A 274 15.70 -13.87 9.00
C ASP A 274 17.23 -13.73 9.10
N PRO A 275 17.76 -12.94 10.06
CA PRO A 275 19.20 -12.81 10.27
C PRO A 275 19.91 -14.12 10.66
N LYS A 276 19.23 -15.09 11.27
CA LYS A 276 19.83 -16.37 11.69
C LYS A 276 20.05 -17.30 10.50
N LEU A 277 19.15 -17.24 9.52
CA LEU A 277 19.26 -18.02 8.28
C LEU A 277 19.96 -17.26 7.16
N ASN A 278 20.15 -15.94 7.31
CA ASN A 278 20.58 -15.01 6.27
C ASN A 278 19.74 -15.18 4.99
N LEU A 279 18.41 -15.14 5.15
CA LEU A 279 17.45 -15.28 4.06
C LEU A 279 16.51 -14.09 4.01
N LEU A 280 16.46 -13.44 2.85
CA LEU A 280 15.42 -12.48 2.48
C LEU A 280 14.27 -13.25 1.82
N TYR A 281 13.06 -13.00 2.30
CA TYR A 281 11.81 -13.48 1.71
C TYR A 281 11.08 -12.32 1.07
N PHE A 282 10.55 -12.52 -0.13
CA PHE A 282 9.71 -11.53 -0.79
C PHE A 282 8.57 -12.19 -1.56
N GLY A 283 7.51 -11.41 -1.70
CA GLY A 283 6.32 -11.80 -2.43
C GLY A 283 6.38 -11.41 -3.91
N VAL A 284 6.01 -12.33 -4.80
CA VAL A 284 5.99 -12.09 -6.25
C VAL A 284 4.56 -11.86 -6.75
N GLY A 285 4.40 -10.84 -7.58
CA GLY A 285 3.10 -10.43 -8.11
C GLY A 285 2.49 -11.36 -9.15
N ASN A 286 1.38 -10.87 -9.68
CA ASN A 286 0.56 -11.46 -10.73
C ASN A 286 1.26 -11.46 -12.10
N ALA A 287 0.67 -12.20 -13.02
CA ALA A 287 1.13 -12.33 -14.39
C ALA A 287 0.96 -11.05 -15.23
N SER A 288 1.72 -10.93 -16.32
CA SER A 288 1.40 -10.02 -17.41
C SER A 288 1.60 -10.66 -18.79
N SER A 289 0.57 -10.79 -19.61
CA SER A 289 -0.83 -10.44 -19.33
C SER A 289 -1.50 -11.38 -18.32
N TRP A 290 -2.65 -11.00 -17.77
CA TRP A 290 -3.38 -11.86 -16.83
C TRP A 290 -3.84 -13.15 -17.51
N ASN A 291 -4.22 -13.09 -18.78
CA ASN A 291 -4.72 -14.25 -19.52
C ASN A 291 -3.61 -15.26 -19.87
N PRO A 292 -3.61 -16.48 -19.31
CA PRO A 292 -2.56 -17.47 -19.52
C PRO A 292 -2.55 -18.05 -20.93
N ARG A 293 -3.70 -18.10 -21.63
CA ARG A 293 -3.77 -18.53 -23.04
C ARG A 293 -2.90 -17.65 -23.93
N LEU A 294 -2.89 -16.36 -23.67
CA LEU A 294 -2.15 -15.36 -24.45
C LEU A 294 -0.71 -15.19 -23.96
N ARG A 295 -0.49 -15.32 -22.66
CA ARG A 295 0.83 -15.17 -22.04
C ARG A 295 1.77 -16.35 -22.29
N SER A 296 1.26 -17.57 -22.12
CA SER A 296 2.06 -18.79 -22.10
C SER A 296 1.32 -19.98 -22.72
N GLU A 297 0.55 -19.73 -23.78
CA GLU A 297 -0.23 -20.73 -24.53
C GLU A 297 -1.20 -21.57 -23.67
N GLY A 298 -1.59 -21.07 -22.49
CA GLY A 298 -2.44 -21.78 -21.53
C GLY A 298 -1.75 -22.93 -20.81
N LYS A 299 -0.41 -22.94 -20.81
CA LYS A 299 0.47 -24.00 -20.27
C LYS A 299 1.47 -23.42 -19.26
N GLY A 300 1.92 -24.31 -18.37
CA GLY A 300 3.04 -24.06 -17.48
C GLY A 300 2.66 -23.31 -16.21
N ASP A 301 3.50 -23.48 -15.20
CA ASP A 301 3.33 -22.84 -13.89
C ASP A 301 3.72 -21.36 -13.90
N ASN A 302 4.49 -20.94 -14.91
CA ASN A 302 4.97 -19.57 -15.09
C ASN A 302 5.73 -19.04 -13.85
N LEU A 303 6.73 -19.78 -13.39
CA LEU A 303 7.56 -19.36 -12.26
C LEU A 303 8.27 -18.03 -12.53
N PHE A 304 8.44 -17.15 -11.53
CA PHE A 304 8.01 -17.27 -10.12
C PHE A 304 6.73 -16.45 -9.84
N LEU A 305 5.80 -16.32 -10.79
CA LEU A 305 4.53 -15.62 -10.56
C LEU A 305 3.81 -16.14 -9.32
N SER A 306 3.13 -15.24 -8.58
CA SER A 306 2.34 -15.58 -7.39
C SER A 306 3.08 -16.54 -6.45
N SER A 307 4.30 -16.17 -6.07
CA SER A 307 5.19 -17.01 -5.25
C SER A 307 5.78 -16.25 -4.08
N ILE A 308 6.07 -16.98 -3.01
CA ILE A 308 7.03 -16.57 -1.99
C ILE A 308 8.40 -17.08 -2.43
N VAL A 309 9.40 -16.20 -2.48
CA VAL A 309 10.76 -16.56 -2.89
C VAL A 309 11.73 -16.20 -1.77
N ALA A 310 12.64 -17.12 -1.45
CA ALA A 310 13.75 -16.90 -0.54
C ALA A 310 15.07 -16.79 -1.32
N ILE A 311 15.84 -15.75 -1.01
CA ILE A 311 17.17 -15.53 -1.60
C ILE A 311 18.18 -15.18 -0.50
N ASN A 312 19.46 -15.37 -0.82
CA ASN A 312 20.55 -14.81 -0.03
C ASN A 312 20.58 -13.28 -0.23
N PRO A 313 20.46 -12.45 0.83
CA PRO A 313 20.43 -10.99 0.69
C PRO A 313 21.77 -10.37 0.33
N ASP A 314 22.89 -11.08 0.49
CA ASP A 314 24.22 -10.57 0.15
C ASP A 314 24.55 -10.75 -1.33
N THR A 315 23.98 -11.75 -2.00
CA THR A 315 24.30 -12.08 -3.40
C THR A 315 23.11 -12.02 -4.35
N GLY A 316 21.89 -12.03 -3.82
CA GLY A 316 20.67 -12.19 -4.60
C GLY A 316 20.43 -13.61 -5.11
N GLU A 317 21.22 -14.60 -4.66
CA GLU A 317 21.10 -15.98 -5.13
C GLU A 317 19.86 -16.67 -4.57
N TYR A 318 19.12 -17.34 -5.46
CA TYR A 318 17.96 -18.16 -5.13
C TYR A 318 18.27 -19.29 -4.16
N VAL A 319 17.36 -19.51 -3.20
CA VAL A 319 17.42 -20.61 -2.24
C VAL A 319 16.21 -21.54 -2.42
N TRP A 320 14.99 -21.05 -2.19
CA TRP A 320 13.76 -21.82 -2.34
C TRP A 320 12.59 -20.91 -2.79
N HIS A 321 11.51 -21.50 -3.28
CA HIS A 321 10.24 -20.79 -3.48
C HIS A 321 9.05 -21.70 -3.13
N TYR A 322 7.91 -21.08 -2.85
CA TYR A 322 6.61 -21.72 -2.79
C TYR A 322 5.63 -20.90 -3.65
N GLN A 323 5.02 -21.54 -4.65
CA GLN A 323 4.10 -20.87 -5.56
C GLN A 323 2.66 -21.01 -5.07
N THR A 324 2.07 -19.89 -4.62
CA THR A 324 0.70 -19.86 -4.08
C THR A 324 -0.35 -20.03 -5.16
N THR A 325 -0.10 -19.55 -6.38
CA THR A 325 -1.04 -19.66 -7.51
C THR A 325 -0.31 -20.03 -8.81
N PRO A 326 -0.08 -21.33 -9.08
CA PRO A 326 0.53 -21.78 -10.31
C PRO A 326 -0.28 -21.38 -11.55
N GLY A 327 0.39 -20.79 -12.54
CA GLY A 327 -0.25 -20.33 -13.77
C GLY A 327 -1.25 -19.18 -13.56
N ASP A 328 -1.01 -18.30 -12.58
CA ASP A 328 -1.90 -17.17 -12.22
C ASP A 328 -2.60 -16.53 -13.43
N ALA A 329 -3.92 -16.36 -13.27
CA ALA A 329 -4.82 -15.88 -14.30
C ALA A 329 -5.81 -14.80 -13.83
N TRP A 330 -5.77 -14.43 -12.54
CA TRP A 330 -6.85 -13.71 -11.86
C TRP A 330 -6.38 -12.46 -11.13
N ASP A 331 -5.14 -12.03 -11.37
CA ASP A 331 -4.46 -11.01 -10.56
C ASP A 331 -4.23 -11.46 -9.11
N PHE A 332 -3.85 -12.73 -8.92
CA PHE A 332 -3.52 -13.24 -7.59
C PHE A 332 -2.04 -13.02 -7.29
N THR A 333 -1.72 -11.84 -6.78
CA THR A 333 -0.39 -11.55 -6.24
C THR A 333 -0.11 -12.35 -4.97
N ALA A 334 1.17 -12.67 -4.75
CA ALA A 334 1.71 -13.15 -3.46
C ALA A 334 2.56 -12.09 -2.78
N THR A 335 2.30 -10.82 -3.08
CA THR A 335 3.01 -9.62 -2.57
C THR A 335 2.47 -9.11 -1.24
N ALA A 336 1.40 -9.73 -0.73
CA ALA A 336 0.82 -9.40 0.56
C ALA A 336 1.81 -9.66 1.71
N HIS A 337 1.48 -9.12 2.88
CA HIS A 337 2.35 -9.13 4.05
C HIS A 337 2.91 -10.51 4.39
N ILE A 338 4.23 -10.60 4.62
CA ILE A 338 4.95 -11.83 4.98
C ILE A 338 5.47 -11.70 6.41
N MET A 339 4.96 -12.52 7.32
CA MET A 339 5.43 -12.52 8.72
C MET A 339 6.23 -13.78 9.05
N LEU A 340 7.26 -13.64 9.87
CA LEU A 340 8.04 -14.76 10.38
C LEU A 340 7.69 -15.01 11.85
N ALA A 341 7.55 -16.26 12.24
CA ALA A 341 7.29 -16.63 13.63
C ALA A 341 7.91 -17.98 13.97
N ASP A 342 8.22 -18.18 15.25
CA ASP A 342 8.53 -19.50 15.78
C ASP A 342 7.28 -20.01 16.51
N MET A 343 6.81 -21.20 16.16
CA MET A 343 5.57 -21.77 16.72
C MET A 343 5.67 -23.29 16.88
N GLU A 344 4.99 -23.81 17.90
CA GLU A 344 4.88 -25.25 18.10
C GLU A 344 3.80 -25.84 17.19
N ILE A 345 4.21 -26.69 16.25
CA ILE A 345 3.32 -27.42 15.33
C ILE A 345 3.62 -28.91 15.50
N ASP A 346 2.57 -29.71 15.76
CA ASP A 346 2.68 -31.15 15.99
C ASP A 346 3.72 -31.53 17.06
N GLY A 347 3.78 -30.76 18.14
CA GLY A 347 4.71 -30.96 19.26
C GLY A 347 6.17 -30.60 18.95
N LYS A 348 6.44 -29.92 17.82
CA LYS A 348 7.78 -29.49 17.42
C LYS A 348 7.81 -27.98 17.20
N MET A 349 8.84 -27.32 17.72
CA MET A 349 9.10 -25.92 17.40
C MET A 349 9.48 -25.80 15.93
N ARG A 350 8.70 -25.06 15.15
CA ARG A 350 8.90 -24.78 13.74
C ARG A 350 9.20 -23.31 13.52
N GLN A 351 10.17 -23.08 12.65
CA GLN A 351 10.52 -21.75 12.16
C GLN A 351 9.69 -21.48 10.90
N VAL A 352 8.60 -20.71 11.03
CA VAL A 352 7.63 -20.54 9.95
C VAL A 352 7.64 -19.14 9.35
N LEU A 353 7.12 -19.08 8.13
CA LEU A 353 6.67 -17.92 7.40
C LEU A 353 5.15 -18.05 7.22
N MET A 354 4.43 -16.96 7.42
CA MET A 354 2.98 -16.87 7.26
C MET A 354 2.61 -15.83 6.22
N GLN A 355 1.66 -16.15 5.34
CA GLN A 355 1.11 -15.20 4.37
C GLN A 355 -0.37 -15.48 4.10
N SER A 356 -1.14 -14.42 3.89
CA SER A 356 -2.52 -14.48 3.38
C SER A 356 -2.62 -13.75 2.03
N PRO A 357 -2.11 -14.27 0.91
CA PRO A 357 -2.15 -13.60 -0.40
C PRO A 357 -3.58 -13.39 -0.93
N LYS A 358 -3.67 -12.69 -2.07
CA LYS A 358 -4.94 -12.38 -2.73
C LYS A 358 -5.83 -13.61 -2.99
N ASN A 359 -5.23 -14.78 -3.23
CA ASN A 359 -5.98 -15.99 -3.60
C ASN A 359 -6.87 -16.59 -2.51
N GLY A 360 -6.79 -16.07 -1.27
CA GLY A 360 -7.73 -16.40 -0.20
C GLY A 360 -7.37 -17.56 0.70
N PHE A 361 -6.23 -18.21 0.48
CA PHE A 361 -5.65 -19.15 1.44
C PHE A 361 -4.69 -18.43 2.40
N PHE A 362 -4.69 -18.85 3.65
CA PHE A 362 -3.63 -18.57 4.61
C PHE A 362 -2.62 -19.71 4.57
N TYR A 363 -1.35 -19.39 4.38
CA TYR A 363 -0.26 -20.37 4.29
C TYR A 363 0.63 -20.29 5.52
N VAL A 364 1.00 -21.46 6.05
CA VAL A 364 2.12 -21.63 7.00
C VAL A 364 3.18 -22.48 6.32
N ILE A 365 4.39 -21.93 6.18
CA ILE A 365 5.49 -22.53 5.43
C ILE A 365 6.72 -22.58 6.34
N ASP A 366 7.48 -23.66 6.31
CA ASP A 366 8.79 -23.71 6.96
C ASP A 366 9.75 -22.74 6.25
N ARG A 367 10.14 -21.66 6.92
CA ARG A 367 10.89 -20.58 6.27
C ARG A 367 12.33 -20.96 5.91
N LYS A 368 12.86 -22.04 6.49
CA LYS A 368 14.20 -22.54 6.17
C LYS A 368 14.20 -23.30 4.85
N THR A 369 13.12 -24.02 4.54
CA THR A 369 13.10 -25.01 3.46
C THR A 369 12.09 -24.72 2.35
N GLY A 370 11.09 -23.88 2.61
CA GLY A 370 9.96 -23.67 1.69
C GLY A 370 8.90 -24.77 1.75
N GLU A 371 9.00 -25.71 2.71
CA GLU A 371 8.00 -26.77 2.90
C GLU A 371 6.66 -26.19 3.35
N LEU A 372 5.59 -26.51 2.62
CA LEU A 372 4.22 -26.18 3.04
C LEU A 372 3.82 -27.00 4.27
N LEU A 373 3.42 -26.33 5.34
CA LEU A 373 2.95 -26.98 6.57
C LEU A 373 1.42 -27.03 6.62
N SER A 374 0.76 -25.94 6.25
CA SER A 374 -0.70 -25.88 6.16
C SER A 374 -1.18 -24.79 5.21
N ALA A 375 -2.34 -25.01 4.61
CA ALA A 375 -3.04 -24.02 3.79
C ALA A 375 -4.56 -24.16 3.96
N LYS A 376 -5.24 -23.06 4.33
CA LYS A 376 -6.70 -23.03 4.47
C LYS A 376 -7.28 -21.69 4.07
N ASN A 377 -8.44 -21.71 3.41
CA ASN A 377 -9.09 -20.49 2.96
C ASN A 377 -9.69 -19.67 4.13
N ILE A 378 -9.41 -18.37 4.16
CA ILE A 378 -9.88 -17.42 5.20
C ILE A 378 -11.26 -16.82 4.90
N VAL A 379 -11.67 -16.89 3.64
CA VAL A 379 -12.95 -16.45 3.12
C VAL A 379 -13.52 -17.52 2.19
N PRO A 380 -14.81 -17.47 1.83
CA PRO A 380 -15.32 -18.29 0.75
C PRO A 380 -14.55 -17.99 -0.54
N ILE A 381 -14.10 -19.04 -1.22
CA ILE A 381 -13.41 -18.97 -2.52
C ILE A 381 -14.09 -19.92 -3.50
N ASN A 382 -13.97 -19.68 -4.80
CA ASN A 382 -14.50 -20.59 -5.83
C ASN A 382 -13.49 -20.98 -6.90
N TRP A 383 -12.32 -20.34 -6.99
CA TRP A 383 -11.32 -20.68 -7.99
C TRP A 383 -10.60 -22.01 -7.72
N ALA A 384 -10.60 -22.45 -6.46
CA ALA A 384 -10.04 -23.71 -6.02
C ALA A 384 -10.90 -24.33 -4.91
N THR A 385 -10.85 -25.65 -4.79
CA THR A 385 -11.58 -26.42 -3.77
C THR A 385 -10.75 -26.71 -2.51
N GLY A 386 -9.44 -26.44 -2.57
CA GLY A 386 -8.48 -26.68 -1.49
C GLY A 386 -7.05 -26.69 -2.01
N VAL A 387 -6.10 -26.98 -1.13
CA VAL A 387 -4.70 -27.26 -1.48
C VAL A 387 -4.44 -28.75 -1.23
N ASP A 388 -3.94 -29.46 -2.24
CA ASP A 388 -3.48 -30.83 -2.07
C ASP A 388 -2.17 -30.84 -1.28
N MET A 389 -2.25 -31.22 0.00
CA MET A 389 -1.10 -31.22 0.91
C MET A 389 0.01 -32.21 0.52
N LYS A 390 -0.24 -33.16 -0.39
CA LYS A 390 0.83 -34.04 -0.91
C LYS A 390 1.73 -33.34 -1.91
N THR A 391 1.15 -32.46 -2.72
CA THR A 391 1.86 -31.74 -3.79
C THR A 391 2.14 -30.28 -3.43
N GLY A 392 1.44 -29.75 -2.43
CA GLY A 392 1.42 -28.33 -2.07
C GLY A 392 0.70 -27.46 -3.10
N ARG A 393 -0.13 -28.04 -3.97
CA ARG A 393 -0.75 -27.32 -5.10
C ARG A 393 -2.25 -27.09 -4.90
N PRO A 394 -2.78 -25.90 -5.22
CA PRO A 394 -4.22 -25.67 -5.27
C PRO A 394 -4.93 -26.58 -6.27
N ILE A 395 -6.11 -27.09 -5.89
CA ILE A 395 -7.00 -27.89 -6.74
C ILE A 395 -7.97 -26.93 -7.42
N VAL A 396 -7.60 -26.45 -8.62
CA VAL A 396 -8.36 -25.47 -9.40
C VAL A 396 -9.74 -26.01 -9.81
N ASP A 397 -10.79 -25.21 -9.61
CA ASP A 397 -12.12 -25.47 -10.17
C ASP A 397 -12.19 -24.90 -11.59
N GLU A 398 -12.06 -25.78 -12.58
CA GLU A 398 -12.05 -25.38 -13.98
C GLU A 398 -13.36 -24.70 -14.42
N LYS A 399 -14.51 -25.14 -13.87
CA LYS A 399 -15.81 -24.57 -14.27
C LYS A 399 -16.02 -23.19 -13.70
N ALA A 400 -15.51 -22.93 -12.49
CA ALA A 400 -15.72 -21.67 -11.81
C ALA A 400 -14.75 -20.57 -12.24
N ALA A 401 -13.52 -20.91 -12.64
CA ALA A 401 -12.46 -19.90 -12.78
C ALA A 401 -11.60 -19.98 -14.05
N VAL A 402 -11.66 -21.06 -14.85
CA VAL A 402 -10.78 -21.23 -16.03
C VAL A 402 -11.41 -20.61 -17.29
N TYR A 403 -11.58 -19.28 -17.25
CA TYR A 403 -12.28 -18.51 -18.31
C TYR A 403 -11.61 -18.63 -19.68
N TRP A 404 -10.30 -18.83 -19.74
CA TRP A 404 -9.51 -18.89 -20.98
C TRP A 404 -9.61 -20.22 -21.74
N ARG A 405 -10.32 -21.21 -21.18
CA ARG A 405 -10.64 -22.48 -21.86
C ARG A 405 -12.14 -22.64 -22.10
N ASP A 406 -12.97 -21.67 -21.72
CA ASP A 406 -14.40 -21.74 -22.00
C ASP A 406 -14.63 -21.58 -23.51
N PRO A 407 -15.15 -22.60 -24.21
CA PRO A 407 -15.40 -22.52 -25.66
C PRO A 407 -16.48 -21.49 -26.02
N GLU A 408 -17.39 -21.18 -25.10
CA GLU A 408 -18.43 -20.16 -25.28
C GLU A 408 -17.97 -18.78 -24.80
N LYS A 409 -16.76 -18.67 -24.22
CA LYS A 409 -16.19 -17.44 -23.67
C LYS A 409 -17.18 -16.71 -22.74
N LYS A 410 -17.88 -17.45 -21.88
CA LYS A 410 -18.76 -16.83 -20.89
C LYS A 410 -17.92 -16.09 -19.85
N ALA A 411 -18.47 -15.00 -19.33
CA ALA A 411 -17.89 -14.35 -18.19
C ALA A 411 -18.11 -15.22 -16.94
N LEU A 412 -17.02 -15.59 -16.25
CA LEU A 412 -17.05 -16.38 -15.03
C LEU A 412 -16.89 -15.47 -13.81
N LEU A 413 -17.77 -15.61 -12.82
CA LEU A 413 -17.68 -14.87 -11.56
C LEU A 413 -16.68 -15.57 -10.64
N VAL A 414 -15.54 -14.93 -10.38
CA VAL A 414 -14.45 -15.50 -9.56
C VAL A 414 -14.37 -14.79 -8.21
N GLN A 415 -14.17 -15.57 -7.15
CA GLN A 415 -13.94 -15.12 -5.78
C GLN A 415 -12.75 -15.87 -5.15
N PRO A 416 -11.77 -15.15 -4.57
CA PRO A 416 -11.62 -13.70 -4.61
C PRO A 416 -11.33 -13.20 -6.04
N ALA A 417 -11.39 -11.90 -6.29
CA ALA A 417 -10.98 -11.33 -7.58
C ALA A 417 -9.68 -10.51 -7.44
N PHE A 418 -9.49 -9.48 -8.27
CA PHE A 418 -8.25 -8.72 -8.38
C PHE A 418 -7.86 -7.91 -7.13
N TRP A 419 -8.76 -7.71 -6.16
CA TRP A 419 -8.43 -7.15 -4.83
C TRP A 419 -8.32 -8.20 -3.72
N GLY A 420 -8.35 -9.47 -4.13
CA GLY A 420 -8.07 -10.61 -3.29
C GLY A 420 -9.01 -10.80 -2.11
N ALA A 421 -8.70 -11.81 -1.30
CA ALA A 421 -9.22 -11.93 0.06
C ALA A 421 -8.46 -11.05 1.06
N HIS A 422 -7.25 -10.64 0.68
CA HIS A 422 -6.37 -9.75 1.42
C HIS A 422 -5.39 -9.17 0.39
N ASP A 423 -5.08 -7.88 0.53
CA ASP A 423 -4.24 -7.12 -0.41
C ASP A 423 -2.98 -6.62 0.32
N TRP A 424 -2.59 -5.37 0.13
CA TRP A 424 -1.38 -4.77 0.72
C TRP A 424 -1.52 -4.31 2.18
N GLN A 425 -2.75 -4.05 2.66
CA GLN A 425 -2.96 -3.52 4.01
C GLN A 425 -2.36 -4.49 5.04
N PRO A 426 -1.37 -4.10 5.85
CA PRO A 426 -0.61 -5.09 6.62
C PRO A 426 -1.45 -5.85 7.65
N MET A 427 -1.29 -7.17 7.73
CA MET A 427 -1.71 -7.96 8.91
C MET A 427 -0.71 -7.83 10.08
N SER A 428 -1.08 -8.29 11.27
CA SER A 428 -0.17 -8.34 12.44
C SER A 428 -0.31 -9.66 13.17
N TYR A 429 0.76 -10.12 13.83
CA TYR A 429 0.79 -11.32 14.67
C TYR A 429 0.95 -10.93 16.12
N ASN A 430 0.19 -11.53 17.04
CA ASN A 430 0.41 -11.35 18.48
C ASN A 430 0.89 -12.66 19.11
N PRO A 431 2.16 -12.75 19.55
CA PRO A 431 2.71 -13.98 20.14
C PRO A 431 2.06 -14.37 21.47
N GLN A 432 1.36 -13.45 22.16
CA GLN A 432 0.67 -13.75 23.41
C GLN A 432 -0.66 -14.48 23.18
N THR A 433 -1.36 -14.16 22.09
CA THR A 433 -2.63 -14.82 21.71
C THR A 433 -2.39 -15.97 20.73
N GLY A 434 -1.26 -15.96 20.04
CA GLY A 434 -0.94 -16.87 18.93
C GLY A 434 -1.75 -16.57 17.67
N LEU A 435 -2.37 -15.38 17.55
CA LEU A 435 -3.29 -15.05 16.47
C LEU A 435 -2.68 -14.08 15.47
N VAL A 436 -3.11 -14.22 14.21
CA VAL A 436 -2.84 -13.29 13.12
C VAL A 436 -4.11 -12.50 12.82
N TYR A 437 -4.00 -11.17 12.77
CA TYR A 437 -5.12 -10.28 12.52
C TYR A 437 -5.09 -9.80 11.07
N ILE A 438 -6.11 -10.15 10.30
CA ILE A 438 -6.12 -9.99 8.84
C ILE A 438 -7.26 -9.05 8.44
N PRO A 439 -6.95 -7.90 7.79
CA PRO A 439 -7.97 -7.09 7.12
C PRO A 439 -8.36 -7.80 5.83
N ALA A 440 -9.45 -8.55 5.89
CA ALA A 440 -9.91 -9.41 4.81
C ALA A 440 -11.01 -8.75 3.97
N HIS A 441 -11.06 -9.19 2.72
CA HIS A 441 -12.01 -8.77 1.70
C HIS A 441 -12.88 -9.96 1.29
N ILE A 442 -14.17 -9.69 1.07
CA ILE A 442 -15.08 -10.57 0.37
C ILE A 442 -15.54 -9.79 -0.85
N MET A 443 -14.93 -10.08 -2.00
CA MET A 443 -15.23 -9.43 -3.27
C MET A 443 -15.06 -10.42 -4.42
N SER A 444 -15.86 -10.23 -5.47
CA SER A 444 -15.86 -11.05 -6.67
C SER A 444 -15.97 -10.18 -7.91
N ALA A 445 -15.43 -10.66 -9.03
CA ALA A 445 -15.53 -9.99 -10.31
C ALA A 445 -15.66 -11.00 -11.43
N LEU A 446 -16.23 -10.54 -12.54
CA LEU A 446 -16.33 -11.31 -13.76
C LEU A 446 -14.98 -11.33 -14.50
N TYR A 447 -14.59 -12.48 -15.02
CA TYR A 447 -13.44 -12.68 -15.91
C TYR A 447 -13.89 -13.37 -17.18
N GLN A 448 -13.54 -12.80 -18.33
CA GLN A 448 -13.94 -13.31 -19.63
C GLN A 448 -12.76 -13.27 -20.60
N ASP A 449 -12.56 -14.36 -21.34
CA ASP A 449 -11.54 -14.43 -22.38
C ASP A 449 -11.82 -13.44 -23.51
N VAL A 450 -10.77 -13.04 -24.22
CA VAL A 450 -10.83 -12.09 -25.34
C VAL A 450 -10.68 -12.80 -26.69
N ASP A 451 -11.11 -12.14 -27.76
CA ASP A 451 -10.86 -12.57 -29.13
C ASP A 451 -9.47 -12.17 -29.61
N GLY A 452 -8.80 -13.10 -30.30
CA GLY A 452 -7.46 -12.87 -30.84
C GLY A 452 -6.39 -12.58 -29.78
N VAL A 453 -5.29 -11.97 -30.24
CA VAL A 453 -4.22 -11.43 -29.39
C VAL A 453 -4.22 -9.91 -29.61
N PRO A 454 -4.73 -9.11 -28.65
CA PRO A 454 -4.66 -7.66 -28.78
C PRO A 454 -3.20 -7.21 -28.97
N PRO A 455 -2.89 -6.34 -29.93
CA PRO A 455 -1.53 -5.85 -30.12
C PRO A 455 -1.10 -5.02 -28.91
N ARG A 456 0.18 -5.15 -28.55
CA ARG A 456 0.78 -4.33 -27.51
C ARG A 456 0.67 -2.85 -27.86
N LYS A 457 0.08 -2.05 -26.98
CA LYS A 457 0.02 -0.59 -27.12
C LYS A 457 1.30 0.03 -26.57
N LYS A 458 1.80 1.06 -27.28
CA LYS A 458 2.93 1.89 -26.85
C LYS A 458 2.56 2.86 -25.74
N PHE A 459 1.29 3.28 -25.69
CA PHE A 459 0.79 4.17 -24.66
C PHE A 459 0.93 3.55 -23.28
N LYS A 460 1.60 4.27 -22.38
CA LYS A 460 2.08 3.75 -21.09
C LYS A 460 1.06 3.88 -19.95
N SER A 461 0.01 4.67 -20.16
CA SER A 461 -0.98 5.02 -19.14
C SER A 461 -2.32 4.30 -19.33
N MET A 462 -2.29 3.10 -19.93
CA MET A 462 -3.46 2.26 -20.17
C MET A 462 -3.18 0.83 -19.70
N TYR A 463 -4.16 0.23 -19.02
CA TYR A 463 -4.12 -1.18 -18.67
C TYR A 463 -4.08 -2.09 -19.89
N GLN A 464 -3.23 -3.11 -19.83
CA GLN A 464 -3.05 -4.10 -20.88
C GLN A 464 -3.17 -5.51 -20.30
N LEU A 465 -4.36 -5.82 -19.77
CA LEU A 465 -4.64 -7.07 -19.03
C LEU A 465 -4.90 -8.28 -19.94
N GLN A 466 -5.36 -8.02 -21.18
CA GLN A 466 -5.84 -9.02 -22.16
C GLN A 466 -6.89 -10.00 -21.60
N VAL A 467 -7.76 -9.48 -20.73
CA VAL A 467 -8.95 -10.16 -20.19
C VAL A 467 -10.03 -9.09 -20.03
N ASN A 468 -11.28 -9.45 -20.32
CA ASN A 468 -12.42 -8.60 -19.97
C ASN A 468 -12.73 -8.84 -18.50
N THR A 469 -12.60 -7.81 -17.68
CA THR A 469 -12.87 -7.86 -16.23
C THR A 469 -13.46 -6.55 -15.73
N GLY A 470 -13.90 -6.50 -14.46
CA GLY A 470 -14.47 -5.29 -13.87
C GLY A 470 -15.80 -4.84 -14.48
N MET A 471 -16.50 -5.72 -15.20
CA MET A 471 -17.83 -5.42 -15.78
C MET A 471 -18.82 -5.10 -14.65
N MET A 472 -19.41 -3.91 -14.69
CA MET A 472 -20.40 -3.45 -13.71
C MET A 472 -21.64 -2.88 -14.39
N PRO A 473 -22.83 -2.98 -13.75
CA PRO A 473 -24.02 -2.27 -14.19
C PRO A 473 -23.81 -0.75 -14.26
N GLU A 474 -24.54 -0.06 -15.14
CA GLU A 474 -24.55 1.41 -15.19
C GLU A 474 -25.71 2.02 -14.36
N ASP A 475 -26.74 1.22 -14.07
CA ASP A 475 -27.92 1.65 -13.33
C ASP A 475 -27.69 1.62 -11.81
N PRO A 476 -28.28 2.55 -11.05
CA PRO A 476 -28.07 2.64 -9.60
C PRO A 476 -28.49 1.39 -8.82
N GLU A 477 -29.54 0.68 -9.24
CA GLU A 477 -30.04 -0.49 -8.53
C GLU A 477 -29.09 -1.69 -8.67
N GLY A 478 -28.62 -1.96 -9.89
CA GLY A 478 -27.62 -2.97 -10.19
C GLY A 478 -26.30 -2.71 -9.46
N LEU A 479 -25.83 -1.45 -9.46
CA LEU A 479 -24.64 -1.05 -8.71
C LEU A 479 -24.78 -1.26 -7.21
N ARG A 480 -25.93 -0.90 -6.63
CA ARG A 480 -26.20 -1.14 -5.20
C ARG A 480 -26.20 -2.63 -4.88
N LYS A 481 -26.89 -3.44 -5.70
CA LYS A 481 -26.90 -4.91 -5.55
C LYS A 481 -25.50 -5.50 -5.61
N LEU A 482 -24.67 -5.03 -6.55
CA LEU A 482 -23.27 -5.47 -6.65
C LEU A 482 -22.46 -5.03 -5.42
N ALA A 483 -22.59 -3.77 -4.99
CA ALA A 483 -21.92 -3.26 -3.80
C ALA A 483 -22.31 -4.03 -2.53
N ASP A 484 -23.57 -4.47 -2.42
CA ASP A 484 -24.05 -5.28 -1.30
C ASP A 484 -23.36 -6.65 -1.21
N THR A 485 -22.86 -7.19 -2.34
CA THR A 485 -22.07 -8.43 -2.36
C THR A 485 -20.62 -8.26 -1.93
N TRP A 486 -20.13 -7.02 -1.82
CA TRP A 486 -18.76 -6.71 -1.45
C TRP A 486 -18.67 -6.18 -0.02
N THR A 487 -17.99 -6.93 0.84
CA THR A 487 -17.84 -6.61 2.26
C THR A 487 -16.41 -6.83 2.72
N GLY A 488 -16.02 -6.19 3.81
CA GLY A 488 -14.76 -6.45 4.50
C GLY A 488 -15.00 -7.17 5.81
N LYS A 489 -13.95 -7.73 6.40
CA LYS A 489 -13.95 -8.14 7.80
C LYS A 489 -12.54 -8.19 8.37
N LEU A 490 -12.41 -7.85 9.65
CA LEU A 490 -11.23 -8.17 10.43
C LEU A 490 -11.34 -9.62 10.91
N ILE A 491 -10.34 -10.45 10.61
CA ILE A 491 -10.28 -11.84 11.04
C ILE A 491 -9.15 -12.00 12.05
N ALA A 492 -9.42 -12.58 13.22
CA ALA A 492 -8.36 -13.12 14.07
C ALA A 492 -8.17 -14.61 13.78
N TRP A 493 -7.17 -14.91 12.97
CA TRP A 493 -6.84 -16.23 12.47
C TRP A 493 -5.89 -16.96 13.42
N ASP A 494 -6.19 -18.21 13.74
CA ASP A 494 -5.29 -19.11 14.44
C ASP A 494 -4.46 -19.89 13.40
N PRO A 495 -3.16 -19.60 13.23
CA PRO A 495 -2.33 -20.19 12.18
C PRO A 495 -2.07 -21.69 12.44
N ILE A 496 -2.17 -22.15 13.69
CA ILE A 496 -1.97 -23.56 14.06
C ILE A 496 -3.24 -24.34 13.76
N LYS A 497 -4.40 -23.85 14.22
CA LYS A 497 -5.69 -24.51 14.00
C LYS A 497 -6.28 -24.30 12.61
N GLN A 498 -5.77 -23.31 11.87
CA GLN A 498 -6.27 -22.92 10.55
C GLN A 498 -7.76 -22.54 10.57
N GLU A 499 -8.17 -21.74 11.56
CA GLU A 499 -9.55 -21.27 11.72
C GLU A 499 -9.62 -19.84 12.30
N ALA A 500 -10.72 -19.15 12.02
CA ALA A 500 -11.01 -17.86 12.65
C ALA A 500 -11.45 -18.07 14.10
N ARG A 501 -10.82 -17.35 15.03
CA ARG A 501 -11.18 -17.35 16.46
C ARG A 501 -12.28 -16.35 16.77
N TRP A 502 -12.29 -15.24 16.05
CA TRP A 502 -13.34 -14.24 16.04
C TRP A 502 -13.22 -13.41 14.76
N GLU A 503 -14.29 -12.73 14.39
CA GLU A 503 -14.35 -11.87 13.21
C GLU A 503 -15.17 -10.60 13.52
N VAL A 504 -14.81 -9.47 12.89
CA VAL A 504 -15.58 -8.22 12.94
C VAL A 504 -15.93 -7.80 11.51
N PRO A 505 -17.22 -7.74 11.14
CA PRO A 505 -17.62 -7.38 9.78
C PRO A 505 -17.51 -5.87 9.52
N TYR A 506 -17.20 -5.51 8.28
CA TYR A 506 -17.20 -4.16 7.76
C TYR A 506 -18.11 -4.05 6.52
N SER A 507 -18.64 -2.85 6.30
CA SER A 507 -19.58 -2.59 5.20
C SER A 507 -18.95 -2.72 3.82
N THR A 508 -17.63 -2.57 3.69
CA THR A 508 -16.91 -2.64 2.41
C THR A 508 -15.46 -3.08 2.61
N ILE A 509 -14.74 -3.31 1.52
CA ILE A 509 -13.32 -3.72 1.49
C ILE A 509 -12.38 -2.52 1.72
N PHE A 510 -11.06 -2.74 1.69
CA PHE A 510 -10.02 -1.70 1.88
C PHE A 510 -10.07 -1.04 3.27
N ASN A 511 -10.44 -1.82 4.30
CA ASN A 511 -10.12 -1.44 5.68
C ASN A 511 -8.62 -1.56 5.90
N GLY A 512 -8.12 -0.85 6.90
CA GLY A 512 -6.71 -0.61 7.07
C GLY A 512 -5.91 -1.78 7.61
N GLY A 513 -4.59 -1.60 7.60
CA GLY A 513 -3.70 -2.56 8.23
C GLY A 513 -3.89 -2.60 9.75
N THR A 514 -3.33 -3.64 10.37
CA THR A 514 -3.46 -3.89 11.80
C THR A 514 -2.13 -3.70 12.55
N LEU A 515 -2.26 -3.40 13.84
CA LEU A 515 -1.17 -3.34 14.82
C LEU A 515 -1.59 -4.09 16.07
N SER A 516 -0.76 -5.01 16.55
CA SER A 516 -0.99 -5.70 17.81
C SER A 516 -0.02 -5.23 18.90
N THR A 517 -0.45 -5.22 20.16
CA THR A 517 0.42 -4.83 21.28
C THR A 517 0.34 -5.81 22.44
N ALA A 518 1.37 -5.78 23.30
CA ALA A 518 1.42 -6.55 24.54
C ALA A 518 0.36 -6.15 25.59
N GLY A 519 -0.39 -5.07 25.33
CA GLY A 519 -1.51 -4.61 26.17
C GLY A 519 -2.84 -5.30 25.89
N ASN A 520 -2.84 -6.48 25.25
CA ASN A 520 -4.03 -7.18 24.74
C ASN A 520 -4.89 -6.30 23.79
N LEU A 521 -4.22 -5.51 22.96
CA LEU A 521 -4.90 -4.62 22.00
C LEU A 521 -4.56 -4.97 20.56
N LEU A 522 -5.53 -4.67 19.71
CA LEU A 522 -5.43 -4.65 18.26
C LEU A 522 -5.96 -3.30 17.76
N PHE A 523 -5.17 -2.56 17.02
CA PHE A 523 -5.58 -1.31 16.39
C PHE A 523 -5.75 -1.50 14.88
N GLU A 524 -6.78 -0.86 14.32
CA GLU A 524 -7.09 -0.87 12.89
C GLU A 524 -7.81 0.42 12.50
N GLY A 525 -7.56 0.89 11.29
CA GLY A 525 -8.33 1.95 10.65
C GLY A 525 -9.41 1.37 9.73
N THR A 526 -10.56 2.02 9.58
CA THR A 526 -11.66 1.49 8.78
C THR A 526 -11.89 2.30 7.50
N ALA A 527 -12.42 1.64 6.46
CA ALA A 527 -12.81 2.31 5.23
C ALA A 527 -13.90 3.37 5.48
N ASP A 528 -14.79 3.12 6.45
CA ASP A 528 -15.86 4.04 6.85
C ASP A 528 -15.40 5.23 7.70
N GLY A 529 -14.08 5.36 7.90
CA GLY A 529 -13.46 6.58 8.39
C GLY A 529 -13.36 6.70 9.89
N ARG A 530 -13.06 5.59 10.56
CA ARG A 530 -12.76 5.53 11.99
C ARG A 530 -11.36 4.95 12.23
N VAL A 531 -10.86 5.21 13.42
CA VAL A 531 -9.74 4.46 14.03
C VAL A 531 -10.29 3.71 15.23
N VAL A 532 -9.94 2.44 15.35
CA VAL A 532 -10.57 1.53 16.30
C VAL A 532 -9.51 0.74 17.06
N ALA A 533 -9.80 0.46 18.34
CA ALA A 533 -9.05 -0.50 19.15
C ALA A 533 -9.98 -1.62 19.62
N TYR A 534 -9.56 -2.85 19.37
CA TYR A 534 -10.21 -4.08 19.80
C TYR A 534 -9.39 -4.77 20.88
N SER A 535 -10.04 -5.61 21.69
CA SER A 535 -9.30 -6.59 22.51
C SER A 535 -8.72 -7.67 21.60
N ALA A 536 -7.43 -7.97 21.75
CA ALA A 536 -6.72 -8.88 20.85
C ALA A 536 -7.23 -10.34 20.98
N ASP A 537 -7.73 -10.71 22.16
CA ASP A 537 -8.24 -12.04 22.48
C ASP A 537 -9.64 -12.34 21.93
N LYS A 538 -10.53 -11.33 21.85
CA LYS A 538 -11.98 -11.51 21.64
C LYS A 538 -12.58 -10.63 20.54
N GLY A 539 -11.83 -9.68 20.00
CA GLY A 539 -12.36 -8.76 18.98
C GLY A 539 -13.39 -7.77 19.52
N LYS A 540 -13.43 -7.55 20.84
CA LYS A 540 -14.37 -6.59 21.44
C LYS A 540 -13.89 -5.17 21.17
N THR A 541 -14.73 -4.32 20.58
CA THR A 541 -14.44 -2.87 20.47
C THR A 541 -14.30 -2.25 21.86
N LEU A 542 -13.14 -1.65 22.14
CA LEU A 542 -12.83 -1.00 23.42
C LEU A 542 -12.72 0.53 23.29
N TRP A 543 -12.39 1.02 22.09
CA TRP A 543 -12.25 2.43 21.79
C TRP A 543 -12.44 2.67 20.29
N GLU A 544 -13.05 3.79 19.92
CA GLU A 544 -13.13 4.25 18.54
C GLU A 544 -13.22 5.79 18.48
N GLN A 545 -12.71 6.38 17.41
CA GLN A 545 -12.87 7.80 17.08
C GLN A 545 -13.01 8.00 15.57
N PRO A 546 -13.69 9.07 15.09
CA PRO A 546 -13.68 9.43 13.68
C PRO A 546 -12.28 9.85 13.23
N ALA A 547 -11.97 9.62 11.96
CA ALA A 547 -10.72 9.97 11.30
C ALA A 547 -10.89 11.00 10.16
N ASN A 548 -12.12 11.46 9.93
CA ASN A 548 -12.54 12.37 8.83
C ASN A 548 -12.31 11.86 7.40
N THR A 549 -11.88 10.61 7.24
CA THR A 549 -11.63 9.93 5.95
C THR A 549 -11.35 8.46 6.22
N GLY A 550 -11.44 7.60 5.18
CA GLY A 550 -11.05 6.20 5.29
C GLY A 550 -9.57 6.02 5.63
N VAL A 551 -9.26 5.01 6.44
CA VAL A 551 -7.91 4.74 6.95
C VAL A 551 -7.46 3.36 6.47
N MET A 552 -6.51 3.33 5.53
CA MET A 552 -6.05 2.09 4.88
C MET A 552 -4.67 1.64 5.37
N ALA A 553 -3.81 2.58 5.78
CA ALA A 553 -2.47 2.28 6.24
C ALA A 553 -2.49 1.50 7.58
N GLY A 554 -1.47 0.67 7.81
CA GLY A 554 -1.27 0.02 9.10
C GLY A 554 -0.82 1.02 10.18
N PRO A 555 -1.46 1.06 11.36
CA PRO A 555 -1.05 1.94 12.44
C PRO A 555 0.29 1.53 13.05
N VAL A 556 0.92 2.45 13.76
CA VAL A 556 2.15 2.20 14.54
C VAL A 556 1.99 2.69 15.97
N THR A 557 2.80 2.15 16.88
CA THR A 557 2.91 2.66 18.25
C THR A 557 4.38 2.81 18.63
N TYR A 558 4.67 3.81 19.43
CA TYR A 558 6.01 4.20 19.84
C TYR A 558 5.96 4.89 21.21
N GLU A 559 7.11 5.15 21.80
CA GLU A 559 7.23 5.86 23.07
C GLU A 559 8.21 7.02 22.96
N VAL A 560 7.82 8.19 23.49
CA VAL A 560 8.73 9.34 23.64
C VAL A 560 8.55 9.91 25.04
N ASP A 561 9.67 10.16 25.72
CA ASP A 561 9.73 10.73 27.07
C ASP A 561 8.83 9.99 28.09
N GLY A 562 8.72 8.67 27.96
CA GLY A 562 7.90 7.85 28.87
C GLY A 562 6.40 7.80 28.52
N GLU A 563 5.95 8.44 27.45
CA GLU A 563 4.56 8.38 27.00
C GLU A 563 4.42 7.52 25.74
N GLN A 564 3.49 6.56 25.77
CA GLN A 564 3.15 5.75 24.60
C GLN A 564 2.15 6.49 23.70
N TYR A 565 2.42 6.46 22.40
CA TYR A 565 1.60 7.03 21.34
C TYR A 565 1.14 5.96 20.36
N VAL A 566 0.00 6.17 19.71
CA VAL A 566 -0.49 5.35 18.59
C VAL A 566 -0.82 6.27 17.42
N THR A 567 -0.28 5.99 16.24
CA THR A 567 -0.45 6.83 15.05
C THR A 567 -1.10 6.07 13.91
N PHE A 568 -2.05 6.73 13.26
CA PHE A 568 -2.71 6.30 12.04
C PHE A 568 -2.39 7.29 10.92
N MET A 569 -2.17 6.75 9.72
CA MET A 569 -2.06 7.54 8.50
C MET A 569 -3.40 7.47 7.77
N ALA A 570 -4.19 8.54 7.84
CA ALA A 570 -5.54 8.60 7.29
C ALA A 570 -5.52 9.27 5.91
N GLY A 571 -6.25 8.70 4.94
CA GLY A 571 -6.40 9.28 3.62
C GLY A 571 -6.95 8.26 2.63
N TRP A 572 -8.25 8.36 2.33
CA TRP A 572 -8.94 7.47 1.40
C TRP A 572 -8.38 7.59 -0.03
N GLY A 573 -8.12 6.45 -0.67
CA GLY A 573 -7.51 6.36 -2.00
C GLY A 573 -7.23 4.92 -2.40
N GLY A 574 -6.09 4.68 -3.03
CA GLY A 574 -5.70 3.35 -3.53
C GLY A 574 -6.60 2.88 -4.69
N ALA A 575 -6.35 1.67 -5.19
CA ALA A 575 -7.03 1.16 -6.39
C ALA A 575 -8.57 1.10 -6.28
N PHE A 576 -9.10 0.74 -5.11
CA PHE A 576 -10.55 0.52 -4.95
C PHE A 576 -11.38 1.77 -5.23
N SER A 577 -10.99 2.89 -4.63
CA SER A 577 -11.74 4.15 -4.71
C SER A 577 -11.48 4.94 -6.00
N THR A 578 -10.48 4.54 -6.79
CA THR A 578 -10.23 5.11 -8.12
C THR A 578 -10.89 4.30 -9.23
N PHE A 579 -10.77 2.97 -9.20
CA PHE A 579 -11.26 2.09 -10.27
C PHE A 579 -12.74 1.69 -10.09
N ALA A 580 -13.11 1.03 -8.98
CA ALA A 580 -14.50 0.68 -8.68
C ALA A 580 -15.19 1.78 -7.86
N GLY A 581 -15.07 3.03 -8.34
CA GLY A 581 -15.51 4.21 -7.63
C GLY A 581 -16.94 4.10 -7.10
N ALA A 582 -17.88 3.63 -7.93
CA ALA A 582 -19.27 3.38 -7.55
C ALA A 582 -19.43 2.48 -6.31
N LEU A 583 -18.69 1.36 -6.25
CA LEU A 583 -18.78 0.42 -5.13
C LEU A 583 -18.10 0.99 -3.87
N SER A 584 -17.01 1.74 -4.05
CA SER A 584 -16.27 2.39 -2.97
C SER A 584 -17.06 3.47 -2.23
N LEU A 585 -18.09 4.06 -2.88
CA LEU A 585 -18.97 5.04 -2.25
C LEU A 585 -19.69 4.48 -1.00
N ARG A 586 -19.78 3.15 -0.87
CA ARG A 586 -20.29 2.46 0.34
C ARG A 586 -19.50 2.79 1.60
N ALA A 587 -18.23 3.19 1.47
CA ALA A 587 -17.41 3.67 2.58
C ALA A 587 -17.95 4.99 3.17
N GLY A 588 -18.65 5.82 2.40
CA GLY A 588 -19.26 7.06 2.91
C GLY A 588 -18.26 8.16 3.30
N VAL A 589 -17.01 8.07 2.86
CA VAL A 589 -15.94 9.01 3.20
C VAL A 589 -15.53 9.92 2.04
N LYS A 590 -14.77 10.97 2.35
CA LYS A 590 -14.07 11.83 1.37
C LYS A 590 -12.56 11.73 1.58
N PRO A 591 -11.73 11.99 0.56
CA PRO A 591 -10.28 12.02 0.74
C PRO A 591 -9.89 13.18 1.67
N ASN A 592 -9.02 12.90 2.63
CA ASN A 592 -8.41 13.91 3.50
C ASN A 592 -7.09 13.38 4.09
N ALA A 593 -5.97 13.62 3.43
CA ALA A 593 -4.69 13.04 3.81
C ALA A 593 -4.11 13.71 5.08
N GLN A 594 -3.94 12.95 6.17
CA GLN A 594 -3.44 13.45 7.46
C GLN A 594 -2.83 12.35 8.34
N VAL A 595 -1.90 12.76 9.20
CA VAL A 595 -1.37 11.97 10.32
C VAL A 595 -2.24 12.21 11.55
N LEU A 596 -2.68 11.14 12.22
CA LEU A 596 -3.49 11.21 13.43
C LEU A 596 -2.80 10.43 14.55
N THR A 597 -2.36 11.13 15.59
CA THR A 597 -1.62 10.52 16.70
C THR A 597 -2.36 10.68 18.00
N TYR A 598 -2.46 9.59 18.76
CA TYR A 598 -3.25 9.46 19.98
C TYR A 598 -2.36 9.06 21.15
N LYS A 599 -2.74 9.48 22.35
CA LYS A 599 -2.15 9.03 23.62
C LYS A 599 -3.21 9.00 24.73
N LEU A 600 -2.90 8.41 25.87
CA LEU A 600 -3.78 8.47 27.04
C LEU A 600 -3.98 9.93 27.48
N GLY A 601 -5.25 10.35 27.62
CA GLY A 601 -5.59 11.70 28.04
C GLY A 601 -5.36 12.80 26.99
N GLY A 602 -5.14 12.43 25.71
CA GLY A 602 -5.06 13.41 24.63
C GLY A 602 -6.35 14.23 24.50
N THR A 603 -6.22 15.54 24.26
CA THR A 603 -7.36 16.48 24.22
C THR A 603 -7.38 17.34 22.95
N ALA A 604 -6.48 17.08 21.99
CA ALA A 604 -6.52 17.77 20.71
C ALA A 604 -7.83 17.45 19.99
N LYS A 605 -8.28 18.38 19.14
CA LYS A 605 -9.49 18.22 18.34
C LYS A 605 -9.12 17.76 16.95
N LEU A 606 -9.90 16.83 16.41
CA LEU A 606 -9.82 16.46 15.02
C LEU A 606 -10.16 17.69 14.17
N PRO A 607 -9.32 18.10 13.20
CA PRO A 607 -9.59 19.28 12.38
C PRO A 607 -10.83 19.08 11.49
N ASP A 608 -11.63 20.13 11.27
CA ASP A 608 -12.79 20.05 10.38
C ASP A 608 -12.41 19.54 8.97
N LEU A 609 -13.24 18.65 8.42
CA LEU A 609 -13.07 18.15 7.06
C LEU A 609 -13.30 19.26 6.04
N LYS A 610 -12.26 19.58 5.25
CA LYS A 610 -12.35 20.53 4.13
C LYS A 610 -12.29 19.79 2.80
N TYR A 611 -13.46 19.45 2.24
CA TYR A 611 -13.52 18.79 0.94
C TYR A 611 -13.57 19.82 -0.20
N LYS A 612 -12.50 19.86 -1.01
CA LYS A 612 -12.31 20.84 -2.11
C LYS A 612 -13.42 20.85 -3.18
N TYR A 613 -14.24 19.80 -3.26
CA TYR A 613 -15.32 19.69 -4.25
C TYR A 613 -16.72 19.69 -3.63
N ALA A 614 -16.86 20.12 -2.37
CA ALA A 614 -18.15 20.13 -1.67
C ALA A 614 -19.22 20.96 -2.40
N ASP A 615 -18.83 22.08 -3.01
CA ASP A 615 -19.77 23.02 -3.65
C ASP A 615 -20.03 22.74 -5.14
N ARG A 616 -19.46 21.66 -5.71
CA ARG A 616 -19.66 21.35 -7.13
C ARG A 616 -21.10 20.96 -7.40
N LYS A 617 -21.71 21.62 -8.38
CA LYS A 617 -23.05 21.31 -8.88
C LYS A 617 -22.95 20.53 -10.19
N VAL A 618 -23.93 19.65 -10.40
CA VAL A 618 -24.10 18.97 -11.68
C VAL A 618 -24.82 19.94 -12.62
N ASP A 619 -24.10 20.49 -13.59
CA ASP A 619 -24.61 21.46 -14.59
C ASP A 619 -24.03 21.15 -15.98
N PRO A 620 -24.43 20.03 -16.61
CA PRO A 620 -23.88 19.59 -17.87
C PRO A 620 -24.40 20.42 -19.05
N PRO A 621 -23.59 20.60 -20.11
CA PRO A 621 -24.07 21.08 -21.41
C PRO A 621 -25.24 20.23 -21.96
N ALA A 622 -25.93 20.77 -22.96
CA ALA A 622 -26.93 19.99 -23.70
C ALA A 622 -26.26 18.75 -24.32
N PHE A 623 -26.87 17.58 -24.11
CA PHE A 623 -26.45 16.35 -24.76
C PHE A 623 -26.86 16.40 -26.24
N THR A 624 -25.91 16.12 -27.14
CA THR A 624 -26.14 16.20 -28.61
C THR A 624 -25.71 14.93 -29.35
N GLY A 625 -25.15 13.94 -28.65
CA GLY A 625 -24.70 12.69 -29.23
C GLY A 625 -25.84 11.72 -29.58
N THR A 626 -25.51 10.73 -30.42
CA THR A 626 -26.36 9.57 -30.72
C THR A 626 -26.05 8.39 -29.79
N THR A 627 -26.93 7.40 -29.70
CA THR A 627 -26.69 6.17 -28.91
C THR A 627 -25.42 5.45 -29.34
N GLU A 628 -25.16 5.33 -30.64
CA GLU A 628 -23.94 4.68 -31.16
C GLU A 628 -22.67 5.44 -30.73
N GLN A 629 -22.70 6.77 -30.75
CA GLN A 629 -21.57 7.58 -30.27
C GLN A 629 -21.34 7.42 -28.77
N VAL A 630 -22.41 7.32 -27.98
CA VAL A 630 -22.34 7.06 -26.54
C VAL A 630 -21.74 5.68 -26.26
N ASP A 631 -22.10 4.65 -27.01
CA ASP A 631 -21.53 3.31 -26.84
C ASP A 631 -20.04 3.25 -27.18
N LYS A 632 -19.62 3.90 -28.28
CA LYS A 632 -18.21 4.05 -28.64
C LYS A 632 -17.44 4.86 -27.60
N GLY A 633 -18.01 5.98 -27.15
CA GLY A 633 -17.44 6.82 -26.10
C GLY A 633 -17.27 6.09 -24.77
N ARG A 634 -18.23 5.25 -24.39
CA ARG A 634 -18.16 4.37 -23.22
C ARG A 634 -17.00 3.38 -23.31
N ALA A 635 -16.84 2.72 -24.46
CA ALA A 635 -15.74 1.77 -24.66
C ALA A 635 -14.37 2.47 -24.60
N LEU A 636 -14.24 3.66 -25.21
CA LEU A 636 -13.03 4.48 -25.10
C LEU A 636 -12.77 4.91 -23.66
N PHE A 637 -13.78 5.39 -22.94
CA PHE A 637 -13.67 5.80 -21.54
C PHE A 637 -13.19 4.63 -20.65
N ASN A 638 -13.85 3.48 -20.70
CA ASN A 638 -13.49 2.30 -19.90
C ASN A 638 -12.17 1.65 -20.36
N GLY A 639 -11.61 2.05 -21.51
CA GLY A 639 -10.28 1.63 -21.92
C GLY A 639 -9.15 2.54 -21.45
N HIS A 640 -9.45 3.80 -21.08
CA HIS A 640 -8.43 4.86 -20.93
C HIS A 640 -8.53 5.67 -19.64
N CYS A 641 -9.72 5.79 -19.06
CA CYS A 641 -10.02 6.77 -18.01
C CYS A 641 -10.51 6.14 -16.71
N ASP A 642 -11.08 4.94 -16.75
CA ASP A 642 -11.79 4.31 -15.64
C ASP A 642 -10.92 3.97 -14.43
N THR A 643 -9.65 3.60 -14.64
CA THR A 643 -8.67 3.32 -13.56
C THR A 643 -8.52 4.49 -12.60
N CYS A 644 -8.74 5.72 -13.08
CA CYS A 644 -8.62 6.97 -12.35
C CYS A 644 -9.97 7.61 -12.02
N HIS A 645 -10.88 7.66 -13.00
CA HIS A 645 -12.16 8.39 -12.91
C HIS A 645 -13.37 7.50 -12.62
N GLY A 646 -13.13 6.21 -12.34
CA GLY A 646 -14.11 5.21 -12.00
C GLY A 646 -14.80 4.61 -13.22
N ILE A 647 -15.02 3.30 -13.20
CA ILE A 647 -15.76 2.56 -14.22
C ILE A 647 -17.12 3.22 -14.48
N ASN A 648 -17.48 3.35 -15.76
CA ASN A 648 -18.69 4.01 -16.23
C ASN A 648 -18.84 5.48 -15.76
N ALA A 649 -17.70 6.16 -15.58
CA ALA A 649 -17.55 7.54 -15.14
C ALA A 649 -18.06 7.84 -13.71
N ILE A 650 -18.13 6.82 -12.84
CA ILE A 650 -18.55 7.00 -11.44
C ILE A 650 -17.31 6.98 -10.53
N SER A 651 -16.77 8.16 -10.25
CA SER A 651 -15.63 8.31 -9.34
C SER A 651 -16.00 7.93 -7.89
N GLY A 652 -15.04 7.37 -7.16
CA GLY A 652 -15.15 7.13 -5.70
C GLY A 652 -14.96 8.40 -4.86
N GLY A 653 -14.77 9.56 -5.49
CA GLY A 653 -14.64 10.86 -4.83
C GLY A 653 -13.21 11.25 -4.44
N VAL A 654 -12.22 10.38 -4.71
CA VAL A 654 -10.79 10.68 -4.50
C VAL A 654 -10.24 11.52 -5.66
N LEU A 655 -10.40 11.01 -6.88
CA LEU A 655 -10.14 11.75 -8.11
C LEU A 655 -11.41 12.47 -8.61
N PRO A 656 -11.27 13.49 -9.47
CA PRO A 656 -12.43 14.23 -9.96
C PRO A 656 -13.50 13.33 -10.60
N ASP A 657 -14.76 13.52 -10.20
CA ASP A 657 -15.91 12.94 -10.91
C ASP A 657 -16.15 13.73 -12.21
N LEU A 658 -15.97 13.08 -13.36
CA LEU A 658 -16.11 13.72 -14.67
C LEU A 658 -17.56 14.04 -15.01
N ARG A 659 -18.55 13.46 -14.30
CA ARG A 659 -19.96 13.84 -14.45
C ARG A 659 -20.26 15.21 -13.82
N MET A 660 -19.34 15.73 -13.00
CA MET A 660 -19.45 17.00 -12.27
C MET A 660 -18.44 18.05 -12.74
N LEU A 661 -18.05 18.02 -14.02
CA LEU A 661 -17.18 19.04 -14.61
C LEU A 661 -17.86 20.42 -14.58
N SER A 662 -17.05 21.47 -14.40
CA SER A 662 -17.52 22.84 -14.57
C SER A 662 -17.66 23.18 -16.05
N LYS A 663 -18.39 24.26 -16.34
CA LYS A 663 -18.56 24.76 -17.71
C LYS A 663 -17.22 25.04 -18.41
N GLU A 664 -16.26 25.61 -17.69
CA GLU A 664 -14.91 25.90 -18.19
C GLU A 664 -14.17 24.60 -18.54
N ASN A 665 -14.27 23.57 -17.69
CA ASN A 665 -13.64 22.29 -17.97
C ASN A 665 -14.30 21.55 -19.15
N HIS A 666 -15.61 21.72 -19.37
CA HIS A 666 -16.25 21.25 -20.60
C HIS A 666 -15.68 21.97 -21.83
N GLN A 667 -15.49 23.29 -21.78
CA GLN A 667 -14.92 24.06 -22.89
C GLN A 667 -13.44 23.70 -23.16
N MET A 668 -12.69 23.36 -22.12
CA MET A 668 -11.28 22.98 -22.22
C MET A 668 -11.04 21.48 -22.35
N PHE A 669 -12.09 20.66 -22.54
CA PHE A 669 -12.01 19.20 -22.42
C PHE A 669 -10.88 18.59 -23.27
N LEU A 670 -10.83 18.93 -24.56
CA LEU A 670 -9.76 18.47 -25.46
C LEU A 670 -8.37 18.90 -24.97
N GLY A 671 -8.20 20.15 -24.57
CA GLY A 671 -6.93 20.67 -24.07
C GLY A 671 -6.48 20.00 -22.78
N ILE A 672 -7.42 19.63 -21.89
CA ILE A 672 -7.14 18.86 -20.67
C ILE A 672 -6.67 17.45 -21.03
N VAL A 673 -7.43 16.75 -21.87
CA VAL A 673 -7.12 15.38 -22.32
C VAL A 673 -5.79 15.33 -23.09
N TYR A 674 -5.42 16.42 -23.79
CA TYR A 674 -4.14 16.54 -24.50
C TYR A 674 -3.00 17.13 -23.65
N GLY A 675 -3.17 17.20 -22.34
CA GLY A 675 -2.06 17.41 -21.39
C GLY A 675 -2.06 18.74 -20.65
N GLY A 676 -3.10 19.56 -20.77
CA GLY A 676 -3.22 20.82 -20.03
C GLY A 676 -3.23 20.69 -18.50
N ARG A 677 -3.30 19.46 -17.98
CA ARG A 677 -3.33 19.14 -16.54
C ARG A 677 -2.26 18.13 -16.11
N VAL A 678 -1.20 17.95 -16.89
CA VAL A 678 -0.09 17.01 -16.58
C VAL A 678 0.54 17.30 -15.23
N GLN A 679 0.72 18.56 -14.85
CA GLN A 679 1.26 18.95 -13.54
C GLN A 679 0.45 18.44 -12.34
N ASP A 680 -0.84 18.16 -12.54
CA ASP A 680 -1.73 17.63 -11.51
C ASP A 680 -1.77 16.08 -11.50
N GLY A 681 -1.04 15.44 -12.42
CA GLY A 681 -1.04 13.99 -12.62
C GLY A 681 -2.11 13.48 -13.58
N MET A 682 -2.75 14.35 -14.38
CA MET A 682 -3.62 13.94 -15.49
C MET A 682 -2.77 13.69 -16.75
N PRO A 683 -2.59 12.44 -17.20
CA PRO A 683 -1.73 12.14 -18.34
C PRO A 683 -2.28 12.75 -19.64
N SER A 684 -1.39 13.05 -20.58
CA SER A 684 -1.80 13.43 -21.94
C SER A 684 -2.15 12.18 -22.75
N PHE A 685 -3.25 12.26 -23.49
CA PHE A 685 -3.71 11.23 -24.43
C PHE A 685 -3.55 11.67 -25.89
N ALA A 686 -2.79 12.75 -26.16
CA ALA A 686 -2.63 13.30 -27.50
C ALA A 686 -2.04 12.30 -28.52
N GLU A 687 -1.25 11.34 -28.04
CA GLU A 687 -0.64 10.29 -28.87
C GLU A 687 -1.48 9.00 -28.96
N GLU A 688 -2.56 8.89 -28.18
CA GLU A 688 -3.41 7.68 -28.15
C GLU A 688 -4.82 7.94 -28.72
N LEU A 689 -5.45 9.06 -28.38
CA LEU A 689 -6.82 9.39 -28.78
C LEU A 689 -6.84 10.54 -29.78
N LYS A 690 -7.52 10.35 -30.91
CA LYS A 690 -7.77 11.41 -31.90
C LYS A 690 -8.84 12.41 -31.39
N PRO A 691 -8.90 13.64 -31.92
CA PRO A 691 -9.84 14.65 -31.43
C PRO A 691 -11.32 14.21 -31.51
N ASP A 692 -11.69 13.46 -32.55
CA ASP A 692 -13.03 12.88 -32.70
C ASP A 692 -13.32 11.79 -31.67
N GLU A 693 -12.33 10.96 -31.32
CA GLU A 693 -12.44 9.97 -30.23
C GLU A 693 -12.56 10.64 -28.86
N VAL A 694 -11.83 11.73 -28.62
CA VAL A 694 -11.97 12.55 -27.40
C VAL A 694 -13.37 13.14 -27.29
N GLU A 695 -13.95 13.59 -28.42
CA GLU A 695 -15.32 14.08 -28.45
C GLU A 695 -16.34 12.98 -28.14
N LEU A 696 -16.14 11.73 -28.62
CA LEU A 696 -16.98 10.60 -28.24
C LEU A 696 -16.96 10.36 -26.73
N VAL A 697 -15.78 10.39 -26.11
CA VAL A 697 -15.63 10.30 -24.65
C VAL A 697 -16.34 11.46 -23.95
N HIS A 698 -16.25 12.68 -24.49
CA HIS A 698 -16.91 13.85 -23.93
C HIS A 698 -18.44 13.73 -23.96
N GLN A 699 -19.01 13.29 -25.09
CA GLN A 699 -20.46 13.05 -25.22
C GLN A 699 -20.93 11.95 -24.28
N TYR A 700 -20.14 10.88 -24.10
CA TYR A 700 -20.44 9.85 -23.09
C TYR A 700 -20.52 10.46 -21.67
N ILE A 701 -19.53 11.27 -21.29
CA ILE A 701 -19.50 11.95 -19.99
C ILE A 701 -20.71 12.88 -19.82
N ILE A 702 -21.04 13.70 -20.83
CA ILE A 702 -22.22 14.59 -20.80
C ILE A 702 -23.50 13.76 -20.60
N LYS A 703 -23.65 12.64 -21.33
CA LYS A 703 -24.79 11.72 -21.14
C LYS A 703 -24.85 11.21 -19.70
N ARG A 704 -23.73 10.76 -19.13
CA ARG A 704 -23.65 10.26 -17.74
C ARG A 704 -23.94 11.36 -16.71
N SER A 705 -23.64 12.63 -17.00
CA SER A 705 -24.07 13.76 -16.16
C SER A 705 -25.58 13.95 -16.15
N HIS A 706 -26.25 13.80 -17.30
CA HIS A 706 -27.72 13.85 -17.38
C HIS A 706 -28.37 12.66 -16.66
N ASP A 707 -27.80 11.46 -16.78
CA ASP A 707 -28.24 10.31 -15.98
C ASP A 707 -28.19 10.61 -14.48
N LEU A 708 -27.06 11.15 -14.00
CA LEU A 708 -26.89 11.54 -12.59
C LEU A 708 -27.94 12.57 -12.14
N LEU A 709 -28.26 13.57 -12.96
CA LEU A 709 -29.33 14.53 -12.67
C LEU A 709 -30.69 13.86 -12.53
N ASN A 710 -30.98 12.87 -13.37
CA ASN A 710 -32.24 12.13 -13.31
C ASN A 710 -32.31 11.25 -12.05
N ASP A 711 -31.22 10.57 -11.69
CA ASP A 711 -31.12 9.78 -10.47
C ASP A 711 -31.34 10.65 -9.22
N MET A 712 -30.70 11.84 -9.18
CA MET A 712 -30.86 12.80 -8.09
C MET A 712 -32.30 13.32 -7.95
N LYS A 713 -33.02 13.51 -9.06
CA LYS A 713 -34.43 13.90 -9.04
C LYS A 713 -35.31 12.76 -8.51
N SER A 714 -35.10 11.55 -9.01
CA SER A 714 -35.84 10.35 -8.59
C SER A 714 -35.66 10.06 -7.10
N ALA A 715 -34.44 10.18 -6.57
CA ALA A 715 -34.16 9.99 -5.14
C ALA A 715 -34.87 11.03 -4.25
N LYS A 716 -34.94 12.30 -4.68
CA LYS A 716 -35.68 13.34 -3.95
C LYS A 716 -37.19 13.07 -3.96
N THR A 717 -37.75 12.59 -5.07
CA THR A 717 -39.16 12.22 -5.14
C THR A 717 -39.47 11.04 -4.21
N ALA A 718 -38.60 10.03 -4.15
CA ALA A 718 -38.76 8.88 -3.26
C ALA A 718 -38.60 9.23 -1.77
N ALA A 719 -37.76 10.21 -1.41
CA ALA A 719 -37.59 10.66 -0.02
C ALA A 719 -38.73 11.58 0.49
N ASN A 720 -39.54 12.12 -0.43
CA ASN A 720 -40.70 12.97 -0.12
C ASN A 720 -42.03 12.19 -0.15
N GLN A 721 -41.99 10.88 -0.41
CA GLN A 721 -43.09 9.93 -0.28
C GLN A 721 -42.85 9.07 0.96
#